data_AF-A0A516WAY9-F1
#
_entry.id   AF-A0A516WAY9-F1
#
_cell.length_a   1.000
_cell.length_b   1.000
_cell.length_c   1.000
_cell.angle_alpha   90.00
_cell.angle_beta   90.00
_cell.angle_gamma   90.00
#
_symmetry.space_group_name_H-M   'P 1'
#
loop_
_entity.id
_entity.type
_entity.pdbx_description
1 polymer ?
#
loop_
_entity_poly.entity_id
_entity_poly.type
_entity_poly.pdbx_seq_one_letter_code
_entity_poly.pdbx_strand_id
1 'polypeptide(L)'
;MVASIKTRLQRQDAGWCRRIGRRLRAGWRLRGGERGAVALTFLVSATLMLGGTFGAIDMIRYNVAQSRLQNALDAAVISAGRSLSVYNAPVEGSKDEAAWRNDAYHYFLSNMPAGFLSSQVALEDFHIEYIEERGGANNSYLSGQFVKMSVNGELPLISTGYFKQTAWALSASNQAVRRTRSDLELVMALDNTGSMDFDSPKRMTVLKQAAKSLVKTVLDAADVARQQGAPSGVFIGLVPFTDVVNVGSVPSARGWLNGAAVSDNYIQQRWSGCIAEPAGNWQAGHPLPAQALTPAARFQPLIATYSYVLNESKLARLPSDAKILEDYPPHLQRAGVVYPEFDAVPGRSNYDRRVSAVKQVGQNAFQINLAMEPQYCLDTPVRFLDNTRQSLDVAIDGMRSYGGTGVPTGLLWAWRMLSPAWRGVAGWGSADMPRDPDPGRLNKVIVLLTDGDNAPVVTRGIDSEKQAWFRLAYAYQACSRTERKYVQTGTDWWGRPVMGWRDVCVSWVPESQAVRVEEDIQVRNNEVPNFSQCPVDALKPHASRDMTPDNYAQDCRSHDTDIGYHTGWDTGKDGNDTAARRGRLSASAYNRYMAELCANVKTDGNGIRVYTVTLGKDVGQAAINLMRNCASGPGYFFDASNVNDLPEVFATIAGSLTELRLTD
;
A
#
# COMPACT_ATOMS: atom_id res chain seq x y z
N MET A 1 -21.12 -68.43 79.69
CA MET A 1 -21.04 -68.61 78.22
C MET A 1 -19.59 -68.38 77.72
N VAL A 2 -18.61 -69.17 78.20
CA VAL A 2 -17.17 -68.95 77.90
C VAL A 2 -16.45 -70.23 77.43
N ALA A 3 -17.04 -71.42 77.61
CA ALA A 3 -16.40 -72.70 77.29
C ALA A 3 -16.54 -73.16 75.81
N SER A 4 -17.39 -72.54 74.99
CA SER A 4 -17.76 -73.05 73.65
C SER A 4 -16.85 -72.59 72.49
N ILE A 5 -15.92 -71.66 72.73
CA ILE A 5 -15.13 -71.03 71.64
C ILE A 5 -13.72 -71.64 71.51
N LYS A 6 -13.14 -72.20 72.59
CA LYS A 6 -11.75 -72.71 72.57
C LYS A 6 -11.54 -73.97 71.69
N THR A 7 -12.56 -74.76 71.41
CA THR A 7 -12.45 -76.02 70.64
C THR A 7 -12.59 -75.86 69.12
N ARG A 8 -12.98 -74.69 68.58
CA ARG A 8 -13.01 -74.46 67.12
C ARG A 8 -11.71 -73.91 66.53
N LEU A 9 -10.85 -73.27 67.32
CA LEU A 9 -9.62 -72.64 66.82
C LEU A 9 -8.46 -73.63 66.58
N GLN A 10 -8.34 -74.72 67.34
CA GLN A 10 -7.20 -75.65 67.21
C GLN A 10 -7.22 -76.60 65.99
N ARG A 11 -8.19 -76.52 65.09
CA ARG A 11 -8.26 -77.39 63.87
C ARG A 11 -8.00 -76.68 62.53
N GLN A 12 -7.94 -75.35 62.46
CA GLN A 12 -7.70 -74.65 61.19
C GLN A 12 -6.20 -74.46 60.85
N ASP A 13 -5.32 -74.29 61.85
CA ASP A 13 -3.91 -73.94 61.61
C ASP A 13 -3.07 -75.07 60.98
N ALA A 14 -3.46 -76.34 61.17
CA ALA A 14 -2.74 -77.49 60.62
C ALA A 14 -2.81 -77.60 59.08
N GLY A 15 -3.83 -76.99 58.45
CA GLY A 15 -4.03 -77.04 56.99
C GLY A 15 -3.19 -76.04 56.21
N TRP A 16 -2.99 -74.83 56.76
CA TRP A 16 -2.37 -73.71 56.06
C TRP A 16 -0.85 -73.90 55.95
N CYS A 17 -0.18 -74.25 57.06
CA CYS A 17 1.25 -74.58 57.06
C CYS A 17 1.61 -75.77 56.15
N ARG A 18 0.74 -76.77 56.00
CA ARG A 18 0.97 -77.89 55.06
C ARG A 18 0.82 -77.49 53.58
N ARG A 19 -0.01 -76.48 53.24
CA ARG A 19 -0.10 -75.96 51.86
C ARG A 19 1.10 -75.10 51.49
N ILE A 20 1.58 -74.25 52.40
CA ILE A 20 2.79 -73.43 52.20
C ILE A 20 4.03 -74.32 52.08
N GLY A 21 4.19 -75.31 52.98
CA GLY A 21 5.30 -76.28 52.95
C GLY A 21 5.32 -77.24 51.75
N ARG A 22 4.24 -77.34 50.96
CA ARG A 22 4.23 -78.03 49.65
C ARG A 22 4.60 -77.09 48.49
N ARG A 23 4.19 -75.82 48.52
CA ARG A 23 4.59 -74.84 47.48
C ARG A 23 6.08 -74.49 47.53
N LEU A 24 6.65 -74.35 48.73
CA LEU A 24 8.11 -74.13 48.88
C LEU A 24 8.94 -75.31 48.36
N ARG A 25 8.45 -76.55 48.47
CA ARG A 25 9.11 -77.74 47.88
C ARG A 25 8.97 -77.85 46.36
N ALA A 26 8.05 -77.12 45.73
CA ALA A 26 7.99 -77.02 44.27
C ALA A 26 9.10 -76.11 43.71
N GLY A 27 9.40 -74.99 44.39
CA GLY A 27 10.50 -74.10 44.03
C GLY A 27 11.87 -74.80 44.06
N TRP A 28 12.10 -75.69 45.02
CA TRP A 28 13.34 -76.48 45.10
C TRP A 28 13.49 -77.52 43.98
N ARG A 29 12.42 -77.91 43.27
CA ARG A 29 12.50 -78.79 42.09
C ARG A 29 12.84 -78.06 40.79
N LEU A 30 12.81 -76.73 40.77
CA LEU A 30 13.23 -75.93 39.61
C LEU A 30 14.75 -75.69 39.56
N ARG A 31 15.49 -76.05 40.62
CA ARG A 31 16.92 -75.71 40.79
C ARG A 31 17.89 -76.64 40.05
N GLY A 32 17.40 -77.62 39.28
CA GLY A 32 18.22 -78.65 38.62
C GLY A 32 17.66 -79.18 37.30
N GLY A 33 16.83 -78.41 36.59
CA GLY A 33 16.29 -78.81 35.30
C GLY A 33 15.99 -77.62 34.39
N GLU A 34 16.00 -77.83 33.08
CA GLU A 34 15.93 -76.80 32.02
C GLU A 34 14.76 -75.81 32.18
N ARG A 35 13.63 -76.29 32.72
CA ARG A 35 12.44 -75.45 33.01
C ARG A 35 12.71 -74.33 34.03
N GLY A 36 13.71 -74.47 34.90
CA GLY A 36 14.16 -73.42 35.81
C GLY A 36 14.91 -72.29 35.10
N ALA A 37 15.73 -72.62 34.09
CA ALA A 37 16.40 -71.63 33.26
C ALA A 37 15.40 -70.83 32.42
N VAL A 38 14.40 -71.50 31.82
CA VAL A 38 13.30 -70.85 31.08
C VAL A 38 12.47 -69.91 31.97
N ALA A 39 12.22 -70.30 33.23
CA ALA A 39 11.51 -69.42 34.17
C ALA A 39 12.35 -68.16 34.53
N LEU A 40 13.66 -68.29 34.66
CA LEU A 40 14.57 -67.17 34.92
C LEU A 40 14.67 -66.22 33.72
N THR A 41 14.85 -66.75 32.50
CA THR A 41 14.90 -65.91 31.29
C THR A 41 13.56 -65.24 31.03
N PHE A 42 12.43 -65.93 31.22
CA PHE A 42 11.10 -65.32 31.12
C PHE A 42 10.91 -64.18 32.12
N LEU A 43 11.29 -64.36 33.39
CA LEU A 43 11.17 -63.31 34.41
C LEU A 43 12.02 -62.08 34.04
N VAL A 44 13.30 -62.28 33.67
CA VAL A 44 14.19 -61.18 33.25
C VAL A 44 13.62 -60.44 32.03
N SER A 45 13.19 -61.17 30.99
CA SER A 45 12.62 -60.57 29.77
C SER A 45 11.29 -59.86 30.03
N ALA A 46 10.41 -60.43 30.85
CA ALA A 46 9.13 -59.82 31.20
C ALA A 46 9.31 -58.55 32.04
N THR A 47 10.24 -58.54 33.00
CA THR A 47 10.60 -57.34 33.77
C THR A 47 11.19 -56.25 32.88
N LEU A 48 12.06 -56.60 31.91
CA LEU A 48 12.61 -55.63 30.95
C LEU A 48 11.52 -55.06 30.02
N MET A 49 10.63 -55.90 29.49
CA MET A 49 9.52 -55.47 28.64
C MET A 49 8.56 -54.55 29.40
N LEU A 50 8.12 -54.94 30.61
CA LEU A 50 7.23 -54.12 31.44
C LEU A 50 7.88 -52.79 31.83
N GLY A 51 9.16 -52.80 32.24
CA GLY A 51 9.89 -51.56 32.53
C GLY A 51 9.96 -50.62 31.33
N GLY A 52 10.21 -51.16 30.13
CA GLY A 52 10.18 -50.39 28.88
C GLY A 52 8.80 -49.83 28.54
N THR A 53 7.73 -50.62 28.71
CA THR A 53 6.35 -50.15 28.48
C THR A 53 5.93 -49.07 29.48
N PHE A 54 6.22 -49.23 30.77
CA PHE A 54 5.90 -48.19 31.76
C PHE A 54 6.72 -46.92 31.53
N GLY A 55 8.01 -47.02 31.20
CA GLY A 55 8.82 -45.86 30.82
C GLY A 55 8.29 -45.13 29.57
N ALA A 56 7.80 -45.86 28.56
CA ALA A 56 7.18 -45.27 27.38
C ALA A 56 5.85 -44.55 27.71
N ILE A 57 5.02 -45.14 28.57
CA ILE A 57 3.77 -44.51 29.05
C ILE A 57 4.08 -43.22 29.84
N ASP A 58 5.08 -43.26 30.73
CA ASP A 58 5.50 -42.08 31.48
C ASP A 58 6.06 -40.97 30.56
N MET A 59 6.84 -41.32 29.54
CA MET A 59 7.31 -40.37 28.52
C MET A 59 6.15 -39.72 27.74
N ILE A 60 5.11 -40.48 27.39
CA ILE A 60 3.91 -39.94 26.75
C ILE A 60 3.16 -39.01 27.71
N ARG A 61 2.93 -39.42 28.96
CA ARG A 61 2.28 -38.60 29.99
C ARG A 61 3.04 -37.29 30.23
N TYR A 62 4.37 -37.34 30.28
CA TYR A 62 5.23 -36.17 30.44
C TYR A 62 5.07 -35.18 29.30
N ASN A 63 5.22 -35.62 28.04
CA ASN A 63 5.08 -34.73 26.89
C ASN A 63 3.69 -34.07 26.83
N VAL A 64 2.63 -34.82 27.17
CA VAL A 64 1.26 -34.29 27.23
C VAL A 64 1.08 -33.30 28.39
N ALA A 65 1.62 -33.59 29.58
CA ALA A 65 1.55 -32.70 30.74
C ALA A 65 2.35 -31.41 30.51
N GLN A 66 3.58 -31.52 30.01
CA GLN A 66 4.49 -30.42 29.73
C GLN A 66 3.95 -29.49 28.63
N SER A 67 3.45 -30.04 27.51
CA SER A 67 2.82 -29.23 26.45
C SER A 67 1.56 -28.53 26.94
N ARG A 68 0.74 -29.20 27.76
CA ARG A 68 -0.45 -28.56 28.35
C ARG A 68 -0.10 -27.48 29.37
N LEU A 69 0.96 -27.67 30.15
CA LEU A 69 1.46 -26.68 31.11
C LEU A 69 1.94 -25.41 30.39
N GLN A 70 2.69 -25.55 29.29
CA GLN A 70 3.10 -24.42 28.45
C GLN A 70 1.87 -23.69 27.88
N ASN A 71 0.98 -24.38 27.16
CA ASN A 71 -0.23 -23.77 26.59
C ASN A 71 -1.10 -23.05 27.65
N ALA A 72 -1.17 -23.58 28.88
CA ALA A 72 -1.91 -22.96 29.97
C ALA A 72 -1.22 -21.71 30.53
N LEU A 73 0.11 -21.72 30.62
CA LEU A 73 0.90 -20.55 31.01
C LEU A 73 0.80 -19.45 29.94
N ASP A 74 0.89 -19.80 28.66
CA ASP A 74 0.80 -18.85 27.54
C ASP A 74 -0.55 -18.11 27.57
N ALA A 75 -1.65 -18.83 27.78
CA ALA A 75 -2.98 -18.24 27.93
C ALA A 75 -3.08 -17.28 29.12
N ALA A 76 -2.45 -17.60 30.25
CA ALA A 76 -2.42 -16.74 31.44
C ALA A 76 -1.52 -15.51 31.28
N VAL A 77 -0.38 -15.66 30.61
CA VAL A 77 0.55 -14.57 30.27
C VAL A 77 -0.11 -13.55 29.34
N ILE A 78 -0.84 -14.02 28.33
CA ILE A 78 -1.64 -13.17 27.42
C ILE A 78 -2.73 -12.41 28.19
N SER A 79 -3.53 -13.11 29.01
CA SER A 79 -4.65 -12.48 29.71
C SER A 79 -4.18 -11.42 30.70
N ALA A 80 -3.14 -11.72 31.48
CA ALA A 80 -2.50 -10.76 32.39
C ALA A 80 -1.90 -9.55 31.66
N GLY A 81 -1.20 -9.78 30.53
CA GLY A 81 -0.68 -8.69 29.70
C GLY A 81 -1.78 -7.77 29.17
N ARG A 82 -2.93 -8.33 28.78
CA ARG A 82 -4.10 -7.56 28.34
C ARG A 82 -4.77 -6.81 29.50
N SER A 83 -4.95 -7.45 30.66
CA SER A 83 -5.69 -6.87 31.79
C SER A 83 -4.94 -5.73 32.51
N LEU A 84 -3.64 -5.53 32.25
CA LEU A 84 -2.92 -4.28 32.56
C LEU A 84 -3.58 -3.01 31.98
N SER A 85 -4.41 -3.14 30.93
CA SER A 85 -5.20 -2.03 30.39
C SER A 85 -6.44 -1.68 31.23
N VAL A 86 -6.89 -2.58 32.09
CA VAL A 86 -8.10 -2.46 32.93
C VAL A 86 -7.74 -2.07 34.37
N TYR A 87 -6.73 -2.73 34.95
CA TYR A 87 -6.33 -2.54 36.35
C TYR A 87 -5.28 -1.44 36.55
N ASN A 88 -4.83 -0.77 35.47
CA ASN A 88 -3.63 0.06 35.44
C ASN A 88 -2.35 -0.72 35.85
N ALA A 89 -1.22 -0.03 36.02
CA ALA A 89 0.00 -0.65 36.53
C ALA A 89 -0.25 -1.18 37.96
N PRO A 90 -0.15 -2.50 38.22
CA PRO A 90 -0.46 -3.07 39.53
C PRO A 90 0.57 -2.61 40.55
N VAL A 91 0.14 -1.78 41.50
CA VAL A 91 0.97 -1.34 42.63
C VAL A 91 1.05 -2.48 43.65
N GLU A 92 2.26 -2.80 44.09
CA GLU A 92 2.52 -3.90 45.02
C GLU A 92 1.71 -3.75 46.32
N GLY A 93 0.90 -4.78 46.65
CA GLY A 93 -0.01 -4.80 47.79
C GLY A 93 -1.38 -4.14 47.56
N SER A 94 -1.70 -3.71 46.34
CA SER A 94 -3.01 -3.12 46.01
C SER A 94 -4.11 -4.18 45.81
N LYS A 95 -5.38 -3.77 45.96
CA LYS A 95 -6.53 -4.63 45.63
C LYS A 95 -6.61 -4.98 44.15
N ASP A 96 -6.17 -4.06 43.29
CA ASP A 96 -6.19 -4.22 41.84
C ASP A 96 -5.09 -5.20 41.38
N GLU A 97 -3.92 -5.20 42.02
CA GLU A 97 -2.92 -6.27 41.83
C GLU A 97 -3.48 -7.64 42.23
N ALA A 98 -4.14 -7.75 43.39
CA ALA A 98 -4.71 -9.02 43.85
C ALA A 98 -5.79 -9.54 42.89
N ALA A 99 -6.62 -8.65 42.35
CA ALA A 99 -7.61 -8.98 41.32
C ALA A 99 -6.92 -9.41 39.99
N TRP A 100 -5.91 -8.67 39.54
CA TRP A 100 -5.14 -8.96 38.33
C TRP A 100 -4.42 -10.32 38.39
N ARG A 101 -3.73 -10.62 39.49
CA ARG A 101 -3.09 -11.93 39.72
C ARG A 101 -4.11 -13.07 39.76
N ASN A 102 -5.27 -12.85 40.37
CA ASN A 102 -6.33 -13.85 40.46
C ASN A 102 -7.01 -14.11 39.09
N ASP A 103 -7.19 -13.08 38.27
CA ASP A 103 -7.68 -13.22 36.89
C ASP A 103 -6.72 -14.09 36.05
N ALA A 104 -5.44 -13.75 36.03
CA ALA A 104 -4.39 -14.54 35.38
C ALA A 104 -4.40 -16.02 35.81
N TYR A 105 -4.55 -16.26 37.12
CA TYR A 105 -4.64 -17.60 37.70
C TYR A 105 -5.91 -18.36 37.27
N HIS A 106 -7.06 -17.69 37.12
CA HIS A 106 -8.27 -18.32 36.58
C HIS A 106 -8.11 -18.75 35.12
N TYR A 107 -7.39 -17.97 34.29
CA TYR A 107 -7.04 -18.38 32.93
C TYR A 107 -6.10 -19.60 32.91
N PHE A 108 -5.10 -19.64 33.81
CA PHE A 108 -4.23 -20.80 33.97
C PHE A 108 -5.01 -22.07 34.35
N LEU A 109 -5.81 -22.03 35.43
CA LEU A 109 -6.59 -23.16 35.91
C LEU A 109 -7.61 -23.69 34.89
N SER A 110 -8.21 -22.80 34.09
CA SER A 110 -9.16 -23.18 33.04
C SER A 110 -8.51 -24.06 31.98
N ASN A 111 -7.20 -23.87 31.73
CA ASN A 111 -6.42 -24.64 30.77
C ASN A 111 -5.71 -25.83 31.43
N MET A 112 -5.22 -25.70 32.67
CA MET A 112 -4.55 -26.74 33.45
C MET A 112 -5.34 -27.04 34.75
N PRO A 113 -6.36 -27.91 34.71
CA PRO A 113 -7.14 -28.26 35.89
C PRO A 113 -6.31 -29.06 36.90
N ALA A 114 -6.59 -28.87 38.19
CA ALA A 114 -5.88 -29.52 39.29
C ALA A 114 -5.87 -31.06 39.14
N GLY A 115 -4.68 -31.66 39.27
CA GLY A 115 -4.51 -33.10 39.18
C GLY A 115 -4.56 -33.68 37.75
N PHE A 116 -4.39 -32.87 36.70
CA PHE A 116 -4.29 -33.37 35.32
C PHE A 116 -3.20 -34.45 35.19
N LEU A 117 -3.55 -35.67 34.75
CA LEU A 117 -2.65 -36.84 34.75
C LEU A 117 -1.96 -37.14 36.11
N SER A 118 -2.59 -36.72 37.21
CA SER A 118 -2.04 -36.73 38.58
C SER A 118 -0.83 -35.82 38.81
N SER A 119 -0.58 -34.83 37.93
CA SER A 119 0.44 -33.82 38.17
C SER A 119 0.11 -32.96 39.39
N GLN A 120 1.13 -32.61 40.16
CA GLN A 120 1.03 -31.66 41.27
C GLN A 120 1.70 -30.36 40.82
N VAL A 121 0.92 -29.27 40.80
CA VAL A 121 1.40 -27.91 40.58
C VAL A 121 0.98 -27.15 41.82
N ALA A 122 1.93 -26.72 42.64
CA ALA A 122 1.60 -26.02 43.87
C ALA A 122 1.21 -24.56 43.57
N LEU A 123 0.25 -24.04 44.33
CA LEU A 123 -0.19 -22.65 44.22
C LEU A 123 0.94 -21.64 44.51
N GLU A 124 1.91 -22.04 45.33
CA GLU A 124 3.08 -21.26 45.71
C GLU A 124 4.19 -21.23 44.63
N ASP A 125 4.18 -22.19 43.69
CA ASP A 125 5.13 -22.28 42.57
C ASP A 125 4.72 -21.44 41.35
N PHE A 126 3.52 -20.83 41.36
CA PHE A 126 3.03 -19.97 40.29
C PHE A 126 3.46 -18.52 40.52
N HIS A 127 4.58 -18.13 39.91
CA HIS A 127 5.15 -16.80 40.06
C HIS A 127 4.74 -15.88 38.90
N ILE A 128 4.23 -14.69 39.23
CA ILE A 128 4.04 -13.58 38.28
C ILE A 128 4.93 -12.41 38.71
N GLU A 129 5.79 -11.93 37.81
CA GLU A 129 6.63 -10.75 37.97
C GLU A 129 6.18 -9.66 36.99
N TYR A 130 5.91 -8.45 37.49
CA TYR A 130 5.63 -7.26 36.68
C TYR A 130 6.84 -6.33 36.73
N ILE A 131 7.38 -5.96 35.56
CA ILE A 131 8.56 -5.10 35.44
C ILE A 131 8.23 -3.90 34.56
N GLU A 132 8.56 -2.70 35.06
CA GLU A 132 8.52 -1.47 34.28
C GLU A 132 9.89 -1.16 33.69
N GLU A 133 9.98 -1.10 32.37
CA GLU A 133 11.09 -0.44 31.70
C GLU A 133 10.77 1.06 31.60
N ARG A 134 11.69 1.90 32.07
CA ARG A 134 11.59 3.36 32.01
C ARG A 134 12.76 3.94 31.22
N GLY A 135 12.46 4.97 30.43
CA GLY A 135 13.42 5.61 29.54
C GLY A 135 13.55 7.12 29.75
N GLY A 136 14.49 7.71 29.02
CA GLY A 136 14.79 9.14 29.07
C GLY A 136 15.81 9.51 30.16
N ALA A 137 16.20 10.79 30.18
CA ALA A 137 16.97 11.32 31.30
C ALA A 137 16.16 11.14 32.59
N ASN A 138 16.80 10.61 33.63
CA ASN A 138 16.21 10.34 34.96
C ASN A 138 14.96 9.43 34.95
N ASN A 139 14.86 8.45 34.04
CA ASN A 139 13.75 7.48 33.98
C ASN A 139 12.36 8.14 33.93
N SER A 140 12.26 9.27 33.22
CA SER A 140 11.13 10.20 33.25
C SER A 140 9.84 9.68 32.61
N TYR A 141 9.87 8.59 31.83
CA TYR A 141 8.68 8.00 31.22
C TYR A 141 8.75 6.47 31.13
N LEU A 142 7.58 5.82 31.06
CA LEU A 142 7.44 4.38 30.83
C LEU A 142 7.75 4.05 29.36
N SER A 143 8.68 3.12 29.10
CA SER A 143 8.98 2.61 27.75
C SER A 143 8.41 1.21 27.48
N GLY A 144 8.20 0.41 28.53
CA GLY A 144 7.58 -0.90 28.41
C GLY A 144 7.08 -1.45 29.75
N GLN A 145 6.05 -2.29 29.67
CA GLN A 145 5.54 -3.11 30.78
C GLN A 145 5.74 -4.57 30.41
N PHE A 146 6.40 -5.33 31.27
CA PHE A 146 6.72 -6.75 31.07
C PHE A 146 5.99 -7.55 32.14
N VAL A 147 5.31 -8.62 31.72
CA VAL A 147 4.69 -9.60 32.61
C VAL A 147 5.37 -10.93 32.35
N LYS A 148 6.24 -11.35 33.26
CA LYS A 148 6.82 -12.69 33.22
C LYS A 148 5.99 -13.60 34.11
N MET A 149 5.79 -14.83 33.68
CA MET A 149 5.29 -15.88 34.53
C MET A 149 6.19 -17.09 34.47
N SER A 150 6.31 -17.78 35.59
CA SER A 150 6.89 -19.11 35.68
C SER A 150 6.06 -20.00 36.58
N VAL A 151 6.05 -21.29 36.26
CA VAL A 151 5.34 -22.30 37.04
C VAL A 151 6.14 -23.60 37.04
N ASN A 152 6.31 -24.17 38.23
CA ASN A 152 6.90 -25.49 38.42
C ASN A 152 5.85 -26.49 38.88
N GLY A 153 6.12 -27.77 38.69
CA GLY A 153 5.32 -28.86 39.22
C GLY A 153 6.00 -30.21 39.04
N GLU A 154 5.32 -31.27 39.47
CA GLU A 154 5.81 -32.64 39.37
C GLU A 154 4.77 -33.57 38.75
N LEU A 155 5.23 -34.48 37.88
CA LEU A 155 4.44 -35.58 37.34
C LEU A 155 4.88 -36.91 37.97
N PRO A 156 4.06 -37.55 38.81
CA PRO A 156 4.36 -38.86 39.39
C PRO A 156 4.47 -39.95 38.30
N LEU A 157 5.53 -40.76 38.38
CA LEU A 157 5.82 -41.84 37.44
C LEU A 157 5.09 -43.13 37.81
N ILE A 158 4.54 -43.82 36.81
CA ILE A 158 3.99 -45.18 36.98
C ILE A 158 5.14 -46.20 37.12
N SER A 159 6.30 -45.90 36.54
CA SER A 159 7.54 -46.69 36.61
C SER A 159 8.34 -46.54 37.93
N THR A 160 7.77 -45.89 38.95
CA THR A 160 8.30 -45.75 40.34
C THR A 160 8.85 -47.04 40.96
N GLY A 161 8.31 -48.21 40.60
CA GLY A 161 8.79 -49.51 41.10
C GLY A 161 10.02 -50.08 40.37
N TYR A 162 10.39 -49.51 39.22
CA TYR A 162 11.51 -49.96 38.36
C TYR A 162 12.71 -49.00 38.42
N PHE A 163 12.48 -47.71 38.67
CA PHE A 163 13.52 -46.68 38.72
C PHE A 163 13.54 -45.97 40.08
N LYS A 164 14.69 -45.40 40.45
CA LYS A 164 14.84 -44.63 41.70
C LYS A 164 14.17 -43.24 41.67
N GLN A 165 13.69 -42.79 40.51
CA GLN A 165 12.92 -41.54 40.39
C GLN A 165 11.43 -41.84 40.58
N THR A 166 10.76 -41.02 41.39
CA THR A 166 9.32 -41.15 41.67
C THR A 166 8.45 -40.16 40.89
N ALA A 167 9.04 -39.07 40.43
CA ALA A 167 8.41 -38.03 39.62
C ALA A 167 9.40 -37.42 38.63
N TRP A 168 8.90 -36.74 37.62
CA TRP A 168 9.66 -35.79 36.81
C TRP A 168 9.17 -34.37 37.02
N ALA A 169 10.09 -33.41 37.07
CA ALA A 169 9.78 -32.01 37.16
C ALA A 169 9.18 -31.51 35.83
N LEU A 170 8.07 -30.78 35.93
CA LEU A 170 7.48 -29.97 34.87
C LEU A 170 7.85 -28.52 35.15
N SER A 171 8.19 -27.75 34.12
CA SER A 171 8.39 -26.30 34.27
C SER A 171 8.03 -25.56 32.99
N ALA A 172 7.42 -24.40 33.15
CA ALA A 172 7.15 -23.47 32.05
C ALA A 172 7.46 -22.05 32.49
N SER A 173 7.93 -21.22 31.55
CA SER A 173 8.15 -19.80 31.73
C SER A 173 7.86 -19.09 30.41
N ASN A 174 7.17 -17.95 30.44
CA ASN A 174 6.87 -17.12 29.26
C ASN A 174 6.65 -15.65 29.69
N GLN A 175 6.69 -14.71 28.74
CA GLN A 175 6.62 -13.27 28.95
C GLN A 175 5.69 -12.54 27.95
N ALA A 176 4.83 -11.67 28.47
CA ALA A 176 4.08 -10.69 27.67
C ALA A 176 4.73 -9.30 27.78
N VAL A 177 4.74 -8.55 26.67
CA VAL A 177 5.34 -7.22 26.60
C VAL A 177 4.37 -6.20 26.00
N ARG A 178 4.00 -5.22 26.81
CA ARG A 178 3.32 -4.01 26.35
C ARG A 178 4.33 -2.89 26.20
N ARG A 179 4.75 -2.61 24.97
CA ARG A 179 5.51 -1.38 24.68
C ARG A 179 4.55 -0.21 24.69
N THR A 180 4.77 0.75 25.58
CA THR A 180 3.99 2.01 25.67
C THR A 180 4.40 3.03 24.60
N ARG A 181 5.42 2.71 23.80
CA ARG A 181 6.03 3.61 22.81
C ARG A 181 6.11 2.96 21.43
N SER A 182 4.97 2.51 20.92
CA SER A 182 4.78 2.25 19.49
C SER A 182 4.24 3.51 18.82
N ASP A 183 5.14 4.41 18.43
CA ASP A 183 4.84 5.46 17.48
C ASP A 183 4.33 4.83 16.17
N LEU A 184 3.43 5.52 15.47
CA LEU A 184 2.78 5.00 14.28
C LEU A 184 2.85 6.04 13.15
N GLU A 185 3.33 5.62 12.00
CA GLU A 185 3.12 6.30 10.73
C GLU A 185 2.29 5.35 9.85
N LEU A 186 1.00 5.66 9.76
CA LEU A 186 0.03 4.90 8.98
C LEU A 186 -0.29 5.65 7.70
N VAL A 187 -0.37 4.98 6.55
CA VAL A 187 -0.90 5.56 5.33
C VAL A 187 -1.99 4.66 4.75
N MET A 188 -3.17 5.22 4.53
CA MET A 188 -4.29 4.55 3.89
C MET A 188 -4.27 4.87 2.39
N ALA A 189 -3.88 3.91 1.56
CA ALA A 189 -4.06 3.96 0.11
C ALA A 189 -5.44 3.39 -0.22
N LEU A 190 -6.38 4.26 -0.56
CA LEU A 190 -7.80 3.93 -0.71
C LEU A 190 -8.26 4.15 -2.15
N ASP A 191 -8.90 3.12 -2.71
CA ASP A 191 -9.41 3.09 -4.06
C ASP A 191 -10.62 4.03 -4.24
N ASN A 192 -10.54 4.88 -5.26
CA ASN A 192 -11.54 5.86 -5.66
C ASN A 192 -12.11 5.57 -7.06
N THR A 193 -11.99 4.36 -7.58
CA THR A 193 -12.50 3.95 -8.90
C THR A 193 -14.00 4.14 -9.10
N GLY A 194 -14.44 4.06 -10.37
CA GLY A 194 -15.87 4.04 -10.69
C GLY A 194 -16.65 2.86 -10.08
N SER A 195 -16.00 1.71 -9.86
CA SER A 195 -16.61 0.52 -9.22
C SER A 195 -16.96 0.76 -7.76
N MET A 196 -16.26 1.67 -7.08
CA MET A 196 -16.59 2.09 -5.72
C MET A 196 -17.94 2.82 -5.60
N ASP A 197 -18.58 3.20 -6.71
CA ASP A 197 -19.97 3.71 -6.73
C ASP A 197 -21.04 2.61 -6.82
N PHE A 198 -20.64 1.34 -6.93
CA PHE A 198 -21.53 0.18 -7.02
C PHE A 198 -22.02 -0.29 -5.64
N ASP A 199 -22.96 -1.23 -5.68
CA ASP A 199 -23.71 -1.80 -4.55
C ASP A 199 -24.62 -0.80 -3.79
N SER A 200 -25.44 -1.34 -2.89
CA SER A 200 -26.34 -0.59 -2.02
C SER A 200 -26.30 -1.19 -0.60
N PRO A 201 -25.70 -0.51 0.39
CA PRO A 201 -25.06 0.80 0.31
C PRO A 201 -23.82 0.82 -0.61
N LYS A 202 -23.50 1.99 -1.15
CA LYS A 202 -22.35 2.19 -2.04
C LYS A 202 -21.03 1.86 -1.34
N ARG A 203 -20.13 1.15 -2.03
CA ARG A 203 -18.78 0.79 -1.51
C ARG A 203 -18.01 2.00 -0.96
N MET A 204 -17.99 3.11 -1.70
CA MET A 204 -17.37 4.37 -1.28
C MET A 204 -17.96 4.93 0.02
N THR A 205 -19.27 4.79 0.25
CA THR A 205 -19.91 5.25 1.50
C THR A 205 -19.45 4.42 2.70
N VAL A 206 -19.41 3.10 2.57
CA VAL A 206 -18.97 2.21 3.65
C VAL A 206 -17.46 2.34 3.90
N LEU A 207 -16.66 2.49 2.84
CA LEU A 207 -15.23 2.75 2.93
C LEU A 207 -14.93 4.01 3.76
N LYS A 208 -15.61 5.13 3.48
CA LYS A 208 -15.44 6.37 4.25
C LYS A 208 -15.76 6.18 5.73
N GLN A 209 -16.81 5.43 6.04
CA GLN A 209 -17.19 5.12 7.43
C GLN A 209 -16.13 4.25 8.13
N ALA A 210 -15.65 3.20 7.45
CA ALA A 210 -14.61 2.31 7.94
C ALA A 210 -13.27 3.04 8.18
N ALA A 211 -12.82 3.84 7.21
CA ALA A 211 -11.62 4.66 7.31
C ALA A 211 -11.69 5.67 8.47
N LYS A 212 -12.82 6.37 8.64
CA LYS A 212 -13.05 7.27 9.79
C LYS A 212 -13.05 6.54 11.14
N SER A 213 -13.62 5.32 11.18
CA SER A 213 -13.60 4.48 12.39
C SER A 213 -12.17 4.11 12.79
N LEU A 214 -11.33 3.74 11.80
CA LEU A 214 -9.92 3.45 12.01
C LEU A 214 -9.15 4.69 12.48
N VAL A 215 -9.28 5.83 11.79
CA VAL A 215 -8.67 7.11 12.19
C VAL A 215 -9.04 7.50 13.62
N LYS A 216 -10.34 7.43 13.95
CA LYS A 216 -10.82 7.66 15.32
C LYS A 216 -10.14 6.72 16.31
N THR A 217 -10.16 5.42 16.07
CA THR A 217 -9.67 4.41 17.03
C THR A 217 -8.17 4.57 17.29
N VAL A 218 -7.40 4.81 16.23
CA VAL A 218 -5.94 5.00 16.30
C VAL A 218 -5.57 6.32 16.98
N LEU A 219 -6.25 7.43 16.68
CA LEU A 219 -5.96 8.72 17.30
C LEU A 219 -6.48 8.81 18.75
N ASP A 220 -7.67 8.28 19.06
CA ASP A 220 -8.19 8.24 20.42
C ASP A 220 -7.25 7.43 21.35
N ALA A 221 -6.71 6.29 20.88
CA ALA A 221 -5.71 5.52 21.62
C ALA A 221 -4.39 6.30 21.83
N ALA A 222 -3.96 7.06 20.82
CA ALA A 222 -2.79 7.92 20.92
C ALA A 222 -3.00 9.09 21.90
N ASP A 223 -4.21 9.66 21.95
CA ASP A 223 -4.60 10.74 22.86
C ASP A 223 -4.60 10.26 24.32
N VAL A 224 -5.14 9.07 24.59
CA VAL A 224 -5.08 8.44 25.93
C VAL A 224 -3.63 8.23 26.38
N ALA A 225 -2.75 7.74 25.49
CA ALA A 225 -1.33 7.59 25.80
C ALA A 225 -0.67 8.95 26.12
N ARG A 226 -1.00 10.00 25.37
CA ARG A 226 -0.51 11.38 25.62
C ARG A 226 -1.00 11.95 26.96
N GLN A 227 -2.25 11.69 27.34
CA GLN A 227 -2.78 12.08 28.66
C GLN A 227 -2.10 11.33 29.81
N GLN A 228 -1.63 10.11 29.59
CA GLN A 228 -0.84 9.32 30.54
C GLN A 228 0.65 9.71 30.58
N GLY A 229 1.05 10.80 29.89
CA GLY A 229 2.42 11.32 29.88
C GLY A 229 3.38 10.61 28.91
N ALA A 230 2.89 9.68 28.08
CA ALA A 230 3.70 9.04 27.04
C ALA A 230 3.75 9.92 25.78
N PRO A 231 4.92 10.20 25.20
CA PRO A 231 5.00 10.82 23.88
C PRO A 231 4.50 9.82 22.82
N SER A 232 3.29 10.02 22.30
CA SER A 232 2.73 9.22 21.19
C SER A 232 2.83 9.99 19.87
N GLY A 233 3.83 9.64 19.06
CA GLY A 233 4.00 10.11 17.69
C GLY A 233 3.18 9.27 16.73
N VAL A 234 1.86 9.45 16.77
CA VAL A 234 0.90 8.80 15.86
C VAL A 234 0.45 9.80 14.80
N PHE A 235 0.69 9.46 13.54
CA PHE A 235 0.29 10.25 12.38
C PHE A 235 -0.28 9.34 11.29
N ILE A 236 -1.28 9.85 10.59
CA ILE A 236 -2.02 9.13 9.55
C ILE A 236 -1.99 9.95 8.26
N GLY A 237 -1.65 9.32 7.15
CA GLY A 237 -1.75 9.87 5.79
C GLY A 237 -2.87 9.19 5.00
N LEU A 238 -3.36 9.87 3.97
CA LEU A 238 -4.37 9.38 3.04
C LEU A 238 -3.86 9.55 1.62
N VAL A 239 -3.87 8.46 0.86
CA VAL A 239 -3.66 8.44 -0.60
C VAL A 239 -4.95 7.96 -1.23
N PRO A 240 -5.87 8.86 -1.59
CA PRO A 240 -6.93 8.51 -2.52
C PRO A 240 -6.26 8.22 -3.87
N PHE A 241 -6.60 7.10 -4.52
CA PHE A 241 -6.02 6.74 -5.81
C PHE A 241 -7.08 6.19 -6.77
N THR A 242 -6.85 6.45 -8.05
CA THR A 242 -7.44 5.72 -9.17
C THR A 242 -6.26 5.20 -9.99
N ASP A 243 -6.42 5.06 -11.30
CA ASP A 243 -5.34 5.13 -12.28
C ASP A 243 -4.38 6.33 -12.11
N VAL A 244 -4.79 7.38 -11.40
CA VAL A 244 -3.99 8.58 -11.06
C VAL A 244 -3.96 8.85 -9.56
N VAL A 245 -3.08 9.76 -9.15
CA VAL A 245 -3.06 10.39 -7.83
C VAL A 245 -3.04 11.91 -8.01
N ASN A 246 -3.67 12.67 -7.12
CA ASN A 246 -3.47 14.12 -7.05
C ASN A 246 -2.55 14.48 -5.88
N VAL A 247 -1.41 15.11 -6.15
CA VAL A 247 -0.44 15.57 -5.13
C VAL A 247 -0.66 17.01 -4.63
N GLY A 248 -1.66 17.69 -5.19
CA GLY A 248 -1.96 19.11 -4.96
C GLY A 248 -1.10 20.05 -5.81
N SER A 249 -1.60 21.24 -6.07
CA SER A 249 -0.96 22.27 -6.91
C SER A 249 0.14 23.10 -6.20
N VAL A 250 0.62 22.61 -5.05
CA VAL A 250 1.55 23.34 -4.17
C VAL A 250 2.95 23.48 -4.80
N PRO A 251 3.73 24.53 -4.48
CA PRO A 251 5.05 24.75 -5.08
C PRO A 251 6.03 23.59 -4.90
N SER A 252 5.98 22.89 -3.75
CA SER A 252 6.78 21.69 -3.50
C SER A 252 6.42 20.55 -4.47
N ALA A 253 5.12 20.33 -4.73
CA ALA A 253 4.65 19.31 -5.68
C ALA A 253 5.17 19.52 -7.10
N ARG A 254 5.34 20.77 -7.52
CA ARG A 254 5.98 21.10 -8.81
C ARG A 254 7.48 20.80 -8.80
N GLY A 255 8.15 20.94 -7.66
CA GLY A 255 9.57 20.61 -7.50
C GLY A 255 9.88 19.11 -7.60
N TRP A 256 8.89 18.25 -7.39
CA TRP A 256 8.98 16.80 -7.54
C TRP A 256 8.80 16.32 -8.99
N LEU A 257 8.35 17.21 -9.90
CA LEU A 257 8.27 16.93 -11.34
C LEU A 257 9.67 16.80 -11.96
N ASN A 258 9.77 16.02 -13.04
CA ASN A 258 11.01 15.84 -13.78
C ASN A 258 11.20 16.88 -14.91
N GLY A 259 12.45 17.03 -15.35
CA GLY A 259 12.80 17.71 -16.60
C GLY A 259 12.21 19.11 -16.82
N ALA A 260 11.84 19.37 -18.09
CA ALA A 260 11.28 20.64 -18.55
C ALA A 260 9.81 20.88 -18.15
N ALA A 261 9.12 19.89 -17.58
CA ALA A 261 7.74 20.03 -17.14
C ALA A 261 7.59 21.08 -16.03
N VAL A 262 8.63 21.27 -15.19
CA VAL A 262 8.66 22.32 -14.16
C VAL A 262 8.57 23.74 -14.76
N SER A 263 9.09 23.95 -15.97
CA SER A 263 9.07 25.24 -16.67
C SER A 263 7.83 25.47 -17.53
N ASP A 264 6.92 24.50 -17.65
CA ASP A 264 5.70 24.65 -18.44
C ASP A 264 4.72 25.66 -17.80
N ASN A 265 4.14 26.53 -18.64
CA ASN A 265 3.26 27.61 -18.20
C ASN A 265 1.94 27.08 -17.60
N TYR A 266 1.39 25.99 -18.13
CA TYR A 266 0.20 25.35 -17.59
C TYR A 266 0.51 24.71 -16.22
N ILE A 267 1.64 24.03 -16.08
CA ILE A 267 2.13 23.48 -14.80
C ILE A 267 2.31 24.56 -13.73
N GLN A 268 2.92 25.69 -14.09
CA GLN A 268 3.17 26.77 -13.13
C GLN A 268 1.91 27.56 -12.73
N GLN A 269 0.82 27.49 -13.50
CA GLN A 269 -0.27 28.45 -13.38
C GLN A 269 -1.68 27.86 -13.33
N ARG A 270 -1.88 26.56 -13.62
CA ARG A 270 -3.21 25.92 -13.65
C ARG A 270 -3.24 24.44 -13.22
N TRP A 271 -2.16 23.68 -13.33
CA TRP A 271 -2.13 22.25 -12.95
C TRP A 271 -2.54 22.02 -11.48
N SER A 272 -3.56 21.18 -11.25
CA SER A 272 -4.12 20.97 -9.90
C SER A 272 -3.37 19.93 -9.06
N GLY A 273 -2.32 19.31 -9.63
CA GLY A 273 -1.47 18.29 -8.99
C GLY A 273 -1.63 16.88 -9.56
N CYS A 274 -2.21 16.71 -10.75
CA CYS A 274 -2.43 15.40 -11.35
C CYS A 274 -1.18 14.68 -11.84
N ILE A 275 -1.04 13.41 -11.46
CA ILE A 275 0.06 12.53 -11.87
C ILE A 275 -0.43 11.10 -12.13
N ALA A 276 0.26 10.39 -13.03
CA ALA A 276 0.08 8.95 -13.19
C ALA A 276 1.44 8.25 -13.14
N GLU A 277 1.44 7.02 -12.64
CA GLU A 277 2.66 6.21 -12.47
C GLU A 277 2.42 4.78 -13.00
N PRO A 278 3.43 4.14 -13.61
CA PRO A 278 4.78 4.65 -13.86
C PRO A 278 4.82 5.53 -15.12
N ALA A 279 5.53 6.65 -15.06
CA ALA A 279 5.73 7.51 -16.23
C ALA A 279 6.47 6.80 -17.39
N GLY A 280 5.95 6.86 -18.62
CA GLY A 280 6.64 6.45 -19.85
C GLY A 280 5.84 5.56 -20.83
N ASN A 281 6.40 5.35 -22.03
CA ASN A 281 5.80 4.53 -23.10
C ASN A 281 6.15 3.04 -22.92
N TRP A 282 5.35 2.31 -22.14
CA TRP A 282 5.65 0.93 -21.73
C TRP A 282 4.88 -0.13 -22.51
N GLN A 283 5.58 -0.87 -23.37
CA GLN A 283 5.04 -2.02 -24.11
C GLN A 283 5.06 -3.31 -23.28
N ALA A 284 4.03 -4.15 -23.47
CA ALA A 284 3.93 -5.46 -22.83
C ALA A 284 5.16 -6.35 -23.17
N GLY A 285 5.87 -6.81 -22.14
CA GLY A 285 7.03 -7.70 -22.28
C GLY A 285 8.38 -7.04 -21.99
N HIS A 286 8.45 -5.71 -21.91
CA HIS A 286 9.63 -5.01 -21.42
C HIS A 286 9.56 -4.81 -19.90
N PRO A 287 10.65 -5.03 -19.15
CA PRO A 287 10.70 -4.72 -17.72
C PRO A 287 10.68 -3.21 -17.52
N LEU A 288 10.01 -2.74 -16.47
CA LEU A 288 10.09 -1.34 -16.06
C LEU A 288 11.51 -1.04 -15.55
N PRO A 289 12.07 0.15 -15.84
CA PRO A 289 13.36 0.54 -15.28
C PRO A 289 13.24 0.62 -13.76
N ALA A 290 14.10 -0.08 -13.03
CA ALA A 290 14.10 -0.12 -11.58
C ALA A 290 14.12 1.29 -10.93
N GLN A 291 14.66 2.27 -11.64
CA GLN A 291 14.69 3.69 -11.26
C GLN A 291 13.29 4.31 -11.09
N ALA A 292 12.29 3.90 -11.89
CA ALA A 292 10.90 4.36 -11.76
C ALA A 292 10.18 3.75 -10.54
N LEU A 293 10.69 2.61 -10.06
CA LEU A 293 10.14 1.79 -8.98
C LEU A 293 10.74 2.14 -7.60
N THR A 294 11.03 3.42 -7.37
CA THR A 294 11.64 3.91 -6.11
C THR A 294 10.86 5.10 -5.55
N PRO A 295 10.86 5.31 -4.22
CA PRO A 295 10.24 6.50 -3.65
C PRO A 295 10.90 7.75 -4.21
N ALA A 296 12.23 7.84 -4.25
CA ALA A 296 12.99 9.01 -4.65
C ALA A 296 12.87 9.43 -6.14
N ALA A 297 12.15 8.66 -6.96
CA ALA A 297 11.92 9.00 -8.37
C ALA A 297 11.06 10.27 -8.51
N ARG A 298 11.52 11.22 -9.33
CA ARG A 298 10.72 12.35 -9.82
C ARG A 298 9.68 11.87 -10.83
N PHE A 299 8.51 12.49 -10.83
CA PHE A 299 7.36 12.04 -11.62
C PHE A 299 7.07 12.93 -12.84
N GLN A 300 6.22 12.43 -13.75
CA GLN A 300 5.60 13.24 -14.81
C GLN A 300 4.26 13.80 -14.35
N PRO A 301 3.86 15.00 -14.80
CA PRO A 301 2.48 15.45 -14.66
C PRO A 301 1.60 14.72 -15.69
N LEU A 302 0.38 14.38 -15.32
CA LEU A 302 -0.62 13.98 -16.32
C LEU A 302 -1.24 15.24 -16.93
N ILE A 303 -0.92 15.50 -18.19
CA ILE A 303 -1.45 16.60 -19.01
C ILE A 303 -2.14 15.99 -20.24
N ALA A 304 -3.27 16.55 -20.66
CA ALA A 304 -3.82 16.29 -21.99
C ALA A 304 -3.47 17.45 -22.93
N THR A 305 -2.80 17.18 -24.05
CA THR A 305 -2.40 18.20 -25.04
C THR A 305 -3.24 18.09 -26.32
N TYR A 306 -3.78 19.21 -26.79
CA TYR A 306 -4.52 19.32 -28.05
C TYR A 306 -3.81 20.25 -29.02
N SER A 307 -3.57 19.79 -30.25
CA SER A 307 -3.07 20.64 -31.35
C SER A 307 -4.23 21.21 -32.17
N TYR A 308 -4.18 22.52 -32.45
CA TYR A 308 -5.10 23.20 -33.36
C TYR A 308 -4.30 24.05 -34.35
N VAL A 309 -4.67 24.03 -35.65
CA VAL A 309 -3.96 24.79 -36.69
C VAL A 309 -4.75 26.04 -37.06
N LEU A 310 -4.16 27.20 -36.78
CA LEU A 310 -4.64 28.53 -37.12
C LEU A 310 -4.09 28.92 -38.51
N ASN A 311 -4.96 29.00 -39.50
CA ASN A 311 -4.61 29.41 -40.87
C ASN A 311 -4.93 30.89 -41.12
N GLU A 312 -4.47 31.44 -42.25
CA GLU A 312 -4.72 32.80 -42.73
C GLU A 312 -6.18 33.30 -42.59
N SER A 313 -7.18 32.44 -42.80
CA SER A 313 -8.60 32.78 -42.67
C SER A 313 -9.05 33.15 -41.24
N LYS A 314 -8.17 32.97 -40.25
CA LYS A 314 -8.36 33.32 -38.83
C LYS A 314 -7.49 34.47 -38.35
N LEU A 315 -6.51 34.91 -39.15
CA LEU A 315 -5.58 36.00 -38.85
C LEU A 315 -6.15 37.29 -39.45
N ALA A 316 -7.05 37.94 -38.71
CA ALA A 316 -7.84 39.07 -39.21
C ALA A 316 -6.99 40.30 -39.55
N ARG A 317 -5.76 40.39 -39.01
CA ARG A 317 -4.80 41.45 -39.29
C ARG A 317 -3.74 41.11 -40.34
N LEU A 318 -3.75 39.90 -40.91
CA LEU A 318 -2.83 39.50 -41.99
C LEU A 318 -3.42 39.87 -43.37
N PRO A 319 -2.73 40.69 -44.19
CA PRO A 319 -3.16 40.93 -45.57
C PRO A 319 -3.15 39.66 -46.42
N SER A 320 -4.09 39.53 -47.36
CA SER A 320 -4.25 38.32 -48.18
C SER A 320 -3.08 38.02 -49.14
N ASP A 321 -2.17 38.97 -49.33
CA ASP A 321 -0.96 38.87 -50.14
C ASP A 321 0.32 38.80 -49.29
N ALA A 322 0.21 38.82 -47.95
CA ALA A 322 1.35 38.80 -47.05
C ALA A 322 1.91 37.38 -46.82
N LYS A 323 3.17 37.33 -46.35
CA LYS A 323 3.76 36.16 -45.70
C LYS A 323 4.15 36.49 -44.26
N ILE A 324 3.98 35.54 -43.36
CA ILE A 324 4.52 35.61 -42.01
C ILE A 324 6.02 35.28 -42.04
N LEU A 325 6.82 35.99 -41.24
CA LEU A 325 8.25 35.74 -41.08
C LEU A 325 8.50 34.72 -39.97
N GLU A 326 9.29 33.69 -40.29
CA GLU A 326 9.74 32.67 -39.34
C GLU A 326 10.67 33.30 -38.27
N ASP A 327 11.62 34.13 -38.72
CA ASP A 327 12.49 34.93 -37.86
C ASP A 327 12.09 36.42 -37.88
N TYR A 328 12.05 37.04 -36.71
CA TYR A 328 11.84 38.49 -36.61
C TYR A 328 13.11 39.24 -37.05
N PRO A 329 13.00 40.31 -37.86
CA PRO A 329 14.16 41.14 -38.19
C PRO A 329 14.63 41.94 -36.96
N PRO A 330 15.93 42.31 -36.86
CA PRO A 330 16.52 42.84 -35.62
C PRO A 330 15.85 44.07 -34.98
N HIS A 331 15.13 44.88 -35.77
CA HIS A 331 14.41 46.05 -35.28
C HIS A 331 13.02 45.73 -34.68
N LEU A 332 12.51 44.52 -34.90
CA LEU A 332 11.29 43.98 -34.26
C LEU A 332 11.63 42.98 -33.13
N GLN A 333 12.87 42.50 -33.06
CA GLN A 333 13.33 41.61 -31.99
C GLN A 333 13.40 42.36 -30.65
N ARG A 334 12.76 41.78 -29.63
CA ARG A 334 12.95 42.07 -28.21
C ARG A 334 13.87 41.00 -27.61
N ALA A 335 14.78 41.41 -26.72
CA ALA A 335 15.70 40.49 -26.05
C ALA A 335 14.95 39.52 -25.11
N GLY A 336 15.34 38.24 -25.13
CA GLY A 336 14.80 37.21 -24.23
C GLY A 336 13.39 36.69 -24.60
N VAL A 337 12.88 36.99 -25.80
CA VAL A 337 11.55 36.58 -26.26
C VAL A 337 11.69 35.53 -27.38
N VAL A 338 10.87 34.48 -27.32
CA VAL A 338 10.74 33.46 -28.36
C VAL A 338 9.63 33.86 -29.34
N TYR A 339 9.83 33.60 -30.64
CA TYR A 339 8.88 33.93 -31.70
C TYR A 339 8.24 32.66 -32.30
N PRO A 340 6.96 32.69 -32.72
CA PRO A 340 6.01 33.79 -32.54
C PRO A 340 5.71 34.04 -31.05
N GLU A 341 5.59 35.31 -30.69
CA GLU A 341 5.33 35.71 -29.30
C GLU A 341 3.85 35.45 -29.00
N PHE A 342 3.55 34.83 -27.87
CA PHE A 342 2.17 34.69 -27.38
C PHE A 342 2.07 35.10 -25.92
N ASP A 343 1.00 35.82 -25.60
CA ASP A 343 0.72 36.35 -24.27
C ASP A 343 -0.73 36.10 -23.86
N ALA A 344 -0.98 36.04 -22.56
CA ALA A 344 -2.34 35.90 -22.04
C ALA A 344 -3.06 37.26 -21.95
N VAL A 345 -4.32 37.36 -22.42
CA VAL A 345 -5.02 38.65 -22.62
C VAL A 345 -5.62 39.23 -21.31
N PRO A 346 -5.26 40.48 -20.93
CA PRO A 346 -5.84 41.18 -19.78
C PRO A 346 -7.37 41.31 -19.73
N GLY A 347 -7.96 40.98 -18.57
CA GLY A 347 -9.32 41.37 -18.18
C GLY A 347 -10.45 40.39 -18.49
N ARG A 348 -10.19 39.24 -19.13
CA ARG A 348 -11.17 38.15 -19.32
C ARG A 348 -10.73 36.93 -18.53
N SER A 349 -11.64 36.21 -17.87
CA SER A 349 -11.32 35.11 -16.94
C SER A 349 -10.55 33.91 -17.54
N ASN A 350 -10.32 33.88 -18.85
CA ASN A 350 -9.54 32.88 -19.57
C ASN A 350 -8.31 33.53 -20.24
N TYR A 351 -7.35 33.97 -19.41
CA TYR A 351 -5.99 34.41 -19.76
C TYR A 351 -5.14 33.21 -20.20
N ASP A 352 -5.52 32.50 -21.24
CA ASP A 352 -5.61 31.06 -21.03
C ASP A 352 -4.26 30.32 -20.94
N ARG A 353 -3.82 30.12 -19.69
CA ARG A 353 -2.61 29.40 -19.24
C ARG A 353 -2.55 27.95 -19.72
N ARG A 354 -3.60 27.47 -20.39
CA ARG A 354 -3.65 26.22 -21.13
C ARG A 354 -2.89 26.27 -22.46
N VAL A 355 -2.64 27.44 -23.06
CA VAL A 355 -1.73 27.54 -24.22
C VAL A 355 -0.29 27.26 -23.75
N SER A 356 0.22 26.07 -24.06
CA SER A 356 1.58 25.65 -23.67
C SER A 356 2.63 26.06 -24.71
N ALA A 357 2.27 26.05 -26.00
CA ALA A 357 3.16 26.50 -27.08
C ALA A 357 2.37 26.99 -28.30
N VAL A 358 3.00 27.90 -29.07
CA VAL A 358 2.59 28.27 -30.43
C VAL A 358 3.81 28.17 -31.34
N LYS A 359 3.64 27.56 -32.52
CA LYS A 359 4.72 27.35 -33.51
C LYS A 359 4.22 27.65 -34.91
N GLN A 360 5.04 28.30 -35.75
CA GLN A 360 4.74 28.42 -37.17
C GLN A 360 4.99 27.07 -37.89
N VAL A 361 4.00 26.60 -38.65
CA VAL A 361 4.03 25.30 -39.35
C VAL A 361 3.75 25.41 -40.86
N GLY A 362 3.70 26.65 -41.35
CA GLY A 362 3.59 26.99 -42.77
C GLY A 362 3.67 28.50 -42.98
N GLN A 363 3.67 28.94 -44.23
CA GLN A 363 3.89 30.35 -44.59
C GLN A 363 2.95 31.32 -43.87
N ASN A 364 1.68 30.97 -43.72
CA ASN A 364 0.64 31.75 -43.02
C ASN A 364 -0.16 30.86 -42.04
N ALA A 365 0.52 29.93 -41.35
CA ALA A 365 -0.15 28.96 -40.48
C ALA A 365 0.62 28.69 -39.17
N PHE A 366 -0.10 28.69 -38.05
CA PHE A 366 0.43 28.37 -36.72
C PHE A 366 -0.24 27.12 -36.14
N GLN A 367 0.56 26.22 -35.56
CA GLN A 367 0.09 25.19 -34.64
C GLN A 367 0.06 25.76 -33.22
N ILE A 368 -1.08 25.61 -32.55
CA ILE A 368 -1.31 26.03 -31.17
C ILE A 368 -1.52 24.77 -30.35
N ASN A 369 -0.74 24.61 -29.28
CA ASN A 369 -0.84 23.50 -28.35
C ASN A 369 -1.55 23.95 -27.08
N LEU A 370 -2.63 23.25 -26.73
CA LEU A 370 -3.44 23.47 -25.54
C LEU A 370 -3.24 22.31 -24.55
N ALA A 371 -2.49 22.55 -23.49
CA ALA A 371 -2.39 21.71 -22.30
C ALA A 371 -3.61 21.91 -21.40
N MET A 372 -4.26 20.84 -20.96
CA MET A 372 -5.42 20.90 -20.06
C MET A 372 -5.42 19.77 -19.03
N GLU A 373 -6.20 19.95 -17.97
CA GLU A 373 -6.36 18.94 -16.93
C GLU A 373 -7.18 17.76 -17.48
N PRO A 374 -6.73 16.50 -17.30
CA PRO A 374 -7.58 15.34 -17.55
C PRO A 374 -8.87 15.43 -16.70
N GLN A 375 -10.02 15.07 -17.29
CA GLN A 375 -11.31 15.07 -16.59
C GLN A 375 -11.36 14.13 -15.37
N TYR A 376 -10.36 13.25 -15.23
CA TYR A 376 -10.23 12.24 -14.18
C TYR A 376 -9.17 12.58 -13.14
N CYS A 377 -8.87 13.86 -12.93
CA CYS A 377 -8.04 14.23 -11.78
C CYS A 377 -8.81 14.19 -10.46
N LEU A 378 -8.15 13.74 -9.39
CA LEU A 378 -8.76 13.66 -8.07
C LEU A 378 -8.94 15.07 -7.50
N ASP A 379 -10.18 15.53 -7.37
CA ASP A 379 -10.52 16.76 -6.64
C ASP A 379 -9.88 16.81 -5.24
N THR A 380 -9.68 15.63 -4.64
CA THR A 380 -9.05 15.46 -3.32
C THR A 380 -7.57 15.13 -3.49
N PRO A 381 -6.65 16.04 -3.13
CA PRO A 381 -5.23 15.73 -3.10
C PRO A 381 -4.90 14.77 -1.93
N VAL A 382 -3.76 14.08 -2.03
CA VAL A 382 -3.25 13.25 -0.94
C VAL A 382 -3.07 14.06 0.36
N ARG A 383 -3.37 13.45 1.50
CA ARG A 383 -3.10 14.03 2.82
C ARG A 383 -1.81 13.42 3.38
N PHE A 384 -0.79 14.25 3.51
CA PHE A 384 0.42 13.90 4.25
C PHE A 384 0.11 13.59 5.73
N LEU A 385 0.96 12.77 6.36
CA LEU A 385 0.90 12.28 7.74
C LEU A 385 0.56 13.43 8.69
N ASP A 386 -0.62 13.35 9.29
CA ASP A 386 -1.22 14.33 10.18
C ASP A 386 -1.75 13.61 11.42
N ASN A 387 -1.79 14.28 12.55
CA ASN A 387 -2.39 13.81 13.80
C ASN A 387 -3.74 14.50 14.10
N THR A 388 -4.16 15.43 13.24
CA THR A 388 -5.42 16.16 13.38
C THR A 388 -6.58 15.34 12.80
N ARG A 389 -7.49 14.88 13.66
CA ARG A 389 -8.65 14.10 13.22
C ARG A 389 -9.54 14.85 12.21
N GLN A 390 -9.77 16.15 12.41
CA GLN A 390 -10.68 16.93 11.55
C GLN A 390 -10.18 17.03 10.09
N SER A 391 -8.88 17.19 9.86
CA SER A 391 -8.32 17.28 8.50
C SER A 391 -8.40 15.94 7.77
N LEU A 392 -8.20 14.83 8.49
CA LEU A 392 -8.34 13.47 7.98
C LEU A 392 -9.80 13.14 7.67
N ASP A 393 -10.73 13.47 8.58
CA ASP A 393 -12.17 13.28 8.36
C ASP A 393 -12.65 14.07 7.12
N VAL A 394 -12.17 15.31 6.92
CA VAL A 394 -12.45 16.13 5.72
C VAL A 394 -11.84 15.53 4.45
N ALA A 395 -10.60 15.04 4.50
CA ALA A 395 -9.96 14.40 3.35
C ALA A 395 -10.68 13.10 2.93
N ILE A 396 -11.12 12.29 3.91
CA ILE A 396 -11.92 11.09 3.68
C ILE A 396 -13.31 11.46 3.10
N ASP A 397 -13.96 12.51 3.61
CA ASP A 397 -15.24 12.98 3.04
C ASP A 397 -15.09 13.51 1.61
N GLY A 398 -13.94 14.09 1.26
CA GLY A 398 -13.64 14.60 -0.08
C GLY A 398 -13.60 13.53 -1.17
N MET A 399 -13.23 12.29 -0.84
CA MET A 399 -13.03 11.21 -1.81
C MET A 399 -14.26 10.97 -2.71
N ARG A 400 -14.05 10.72 -4.00
CA ARG A 400 -15.11 10.55 -5.02
C ARG A 400 -14.76 9.36 -5.92
N SER A 401 -15.78 8.61 -6.31
CA SER A 401 -15.69 7.42 -7.15
C SER A 401 -15.74 7.76 -8.65
N TYR A 402 -14.64 7.57 -9.38
CA TYR A 402 -14.55 7.64 -10.85
C TYR A 402 -13.22 7.01 -11.35
N GLY A 403 -13.04 6.84 -12.66
CA GLY A 403 -11.72 6.47 -13.23
C GLY A 403 -11.40 4.97 -13.17
N GLY A 404 -10.22 4.59 -13.68
CA GLY A 404 -9.71 3.21 -13.73
C GLY A 404 -8.97 2.78 -12.46
N THR A 405 -8.62 1.49 -12.35
CA THR A 405 -8.11 0.86 -11.12
C THR A 405 -6.58 0.80 -11.11
N GLY A 406 -5.96 1.80 -10.49
CA GLY A 406 -4.51 2.03 -10.47
C GLY A 406 -3.77 1.57 -9.20
N VAL A 407 -4.01 0.35 -8.70
CA VAL A 407 -3.49 -0.12 -7.39
C VAL A 407 -2.00 0.18 -7.12
N PRO A 408 -1.05 -0.09 -8.03
CA PRO A 408 0.36 0.23 -7.79
C PRO A 408 0.66 1.73 -7.76
N THR A 409 -0.12 2.61 -8.39
CA THR A 409 -0.01 4.06 -8.21
C THR A 409 -0.30 4.43 -6.75
N GLY A 410 -1.37 3.89 -6.17
CA GLY A 410 -1.72 4.06 -4.76
C GLY A 410 -0.64 3.54 -3.81
N LEU A 411 -0.12 2.34 -4.07
CA LEU A 411 0.96 1.74 -3.27
C LEU A 411 2.27 2.55 -3.35
N LEU A 412 2.67 3.02 -4.53
CA LEU A 412 3.90 3.81 -4.71
C LEU A 412 3.81 5.12 -3.92
N TRP A 413 2.65 5.76 -3.93
CA TRP A 413 2.43 6.96 -3.13
C TRP A 413 2.41 6.68 -1.63
N ALA A 414 1.77 5.60 -1.17
CA ALA A 414 1.83 5.22 0.24
C ALA A 414 3.24 4.86 0.72
N TRP A 415 4.08 4.29 -0.16
CA TRP A 415 5.49 4.05 0.13
C TRP A 415 6.32 5.34 0.20
N ARG A 416 6.18 6.24 -0.79
CA ARG A 416 6.75 7.60 -0.74
C ARG A 416 6.37 8.32 0.54
N MET A 417 5.13 8.14 1.00
CA MET A 417 4.65 8.76 2.23
C MET A 417 5.30 8.25 3.52
N LEU A 418 5.92 7.07 3.50
CA LEU A 418 6.60 6.47 4.67
C LEU A 418 8.12 6.46 4.53
N SER A 419 8.66 6.83 3.38
CA SER A 419 10.10 6.78 3.10
C SER A 419 10.82 8.03 3.63
N PRO A 420 11.89 7.88 4.44
CA PRO A 420 12.77 8.99 4.85
C PRO A 420 13.32 9.83 3.70
N ALA A 421 13.45 9.24 2.51
CA ALA A 421 13.91 9.92 1.30
C ALA A 421 13.02 11.12 0.88
N TRP A 422 11.81 11.22 1.44
CA TRP A 422 10.86 12.30 1.20
C TRP A 422 10.79 13.36 2.32
N ARG A 423 11.71 13.32 3.29
CA ARG A 423 11.81 14.36 4.33
C ARG A 423 12.32 15.69 3.76
N GLY A 424 11.95 16.80 4.38
CA GLY A 424 12.43 18.15 4.07
C GLY A 424 11.78 18.79 2.84
N VAL A 425 12.25 19.98 2.46
CA VAL A 425 11.65 20.82 1.40
C VAL A 425 11.64 20.19 0.00
N ALA A 426 12.52 19.21 -0.27
CA ALA A 426 12.55 18.46 -1.51
C ALA A 426 11.46 17.37 -1.59
N GLY A 427 10.79 17.08 -0.46
CA GLY A 427 9.60 16.26 -0.35
C GLY A 427 8.56 17.00 0.49
N TRP A 428 8.27 16.47 1.66
CA TRP A 428 7.13 16.81 2.52
C TRP A 428 7.11 18.22 3.11
N GLY A 429 8.21 18.96 3.05
CA GLY A 429 8.40 20.23 3.76
C GLY A 429 8.65 20.07 5.27
N SER A 430 8.33 18.93 5.88
CA SER A 430 8.64 18.64 7.28
C SER A 430 10.11 18.28 7.48
N ALA A 431 10.75 18.89 8.49
CA ALA A 431 12.13 18.59 8.85
C ALA A 431 12.31 17.22 9.53
N ASP A 432 11.23 16.63 10.06
CA ASP A 432 11.25 15.42 10.89
C ASP A 432 10.51 14.23 10.26
N MET A 433 9.56 14.49 9.35
CA MET A 433 8.65 13.48 8.78
C MET A 433 8.86 13.31 7.26
N PRO A 434 8.81 12.08 6.72
CA PRO A 434 8.64 10.79 7.42
C PRO A 434 9.89 10.41 8.22
N ARG A 435 9.73 9.80 9.41
CA ARG A 435 10.85 9.51 10.32
C ARG A 435 11.71 8.34 9.85
N ASP A 436 12.94 8.25 10.36
CA ASP A 436 13.84 7.12 10.10
C ASP A 436 13.28 5.82 10.73
N PRO A 437 13.56 4.64 10.16
CA PRO A 437 13.05 3.40 10.68
C PRO A 437 13.67 3.06 12.04
N ASP A 438 12.84 2.98 13.07
CA ASP A 438 13.16 2.44 14.39
C ASP A 438 12.29 1.20 14.63
N PRO A 439 12.73 -0.03 14.29
CA PRO A 439 11.93 -1.24 14.48
C PRO A 439 11.53 -1.53 15.94
N GLY A 440 12.18 -0.86 16.92
CA GLY A 440 11.88 -0.98 18.33
C GLY A 440 10.79 -0.02 18.83
N ARG A 441 10.51 1.08 18.11
CA ARG A 441 9.60 2.16 18.55
C ARG A 441 8.63 2.68 17.48
N LEU A 442 8.98 2.62 16.20
CA LEU A 442 8.17 3.15 15.10
C LEU A 442 7.58 2.01 14.26
N ASN A 443 6.25 1.93 14.23
CA ASN A 443 5.51 1.14 13.28
C ASN A 443 5.22 2.00 12.04
N LYS A 444 5.77 1.62 10.88
CA LYS A 444 5.35 2.15 9.57
C LYS A 444 4.38 1.17 8.92
N VAL A 445 3.22 1.66 8.49
CA VAL A 445 2.11 0.82 8.05
C VAL A 445 1.42 1.39 6.82
N ILE A 446 1.19 0.55 5.81
CA ILE A 446 0.31 0.85 4.67
C ILE A 446 -0.97 0.02 4.84
N VAL A 447 -2.13 0.63 4.66
CA VAL A 447 -3.40 -0.06 4.43
C VAL A 447 -3.80 0.23 2.99
N LEU A 448 -3.68 -0.78 2.11
CA LEU A 448 -4.00 -0.69 0.70
C LEU A 448 -5.32 -1.41 0.43
N LEU A 449 -6.32 -0.70 -0.09
CA LEU A 449 -7.62 -1.27 -0.43
C LEU A 449 -7.90 -1.12 -1.93
N THR A 450 -8.55 -2.11 -2.55
CA THR A 450 -9.10 -2.03 -3.92
C THR A 450 -10.37 -2.86 -4.08
N ASP A 451 -11.25 -2.48 -5.00
CA ASP A 451 -12.50 -3.20 -5.30
C ASP A 451 -12.60 -3.77 -6.73
N GLY A 452 -11.48 -3.76 -7.46
CA GLY A 452 -11.42 -4.19 -8.85
C GLY A 452 -10.09 -4.81 -9.27
N ASP A 453 -10.09 -5.40 -10.47
CA ASP A 453 -8.85 -5.80 -11.14
C ASP A 453 -8.10 -4.56 -11.64
N ASN A 454 -6.77 -4.61 -11.56
CA ASN A 454 -5.86 -3.63 -12.15
C ASN A 454 -6.21 -3.34 -13.63
N ALA A 455 -6.65 -2.11 -13.91
CA ALA A 455 -7.13 -1.70 -15.22
C ALA A 455 -6.52 -0.33 -15.60
N PRO A 456 -5.75 -0.22 -16.71
CA PRO A 456 -5.19 1.04 -17.16
C PRO A 456 -6.31 2.04 -17.55
N VAL A 457 -5.99 3.34 -17.51
CA VAL A 457 -6.92 4.46 -17.71
C VAL A 457 -7.89 4.26 -18.87
N VAL A 458 -9.17 4.51 -18.60
CA VAL A 458 -10.21 4.70 -19.64
C VAL A 458 -10.69 6.15 -19.61
N THR A 459 -9.91 7.03 -20.23
CA THR A 459 -10.27 8.44 -20.41
C THR A 459 -11.45 8.53 -21.39
N ARG A 460 -12.66 8.85 -20.91
CA ARG A 460 -13.72 9.38 -21.78
C ARG A 460 -13.50 10.89 -22.03
N GLY A 461 -14.26 11.47 -22.96
CA GLY A 461 -13.98 12.76 -23.59
C GLY A 461 -13.88 13.98 -22.67
N ILE A 462 -12.81 14.75 -22.83
CA ILE A 462 -12.60 16.05 -22.15
C ILE A 462 -13.42 17.14 -22.86
N ASP A 463 -14.72 17.23 -22.55
CA ASP A 463 -15.65 18.07 -23.33
C ASP A 463 -15.93 19.47 -22.76
N SER A 464 -15.56 19.73 -21.50
CA SER A 464 -15.85 21.00 -20.80
C SER A 464 -14.82 22.13 -21.03
N GLU A 465 -13.60 21.82 -21.47
CA GLU A 465 -12.46 22.76 -21.38
C GLU A 465 -11.85 23.21 -22.74
N LYS A 466 -12.31 22.72 -23.89
CA LYS A 466 -11.69 22.97 -25.22
C LYS A 466 -11.82 24.41 -25.80
N GLN A 467 -11.83 25.47 -24.98
CA GLN A 467 -11.87 26.87 -25.42
C GLN A 467 -10.73 27.68 -24.83
N ALA A 468 -9.96 28.39 -25.66
CA ALA A 468 -8.83 29.22 -25.24
C ALA A 468 -8.88 30.63 -25.84
N TRP A 469 -8.28 31.59 -25.14
CA TRP A 469 -8.09 32.97 -25.58
C TRP A 469 -6.67 33.43 -25.25
N PHE A 470 -5.95 33.93 -26.25
CA PHE A 470 -4.58 34.41 -26.10
C PHE A 470 -4.28 35.50 -27.13
N ARG A 471 -3.27 36.32 -26.88
CA ARG A 471 -2.72 37.28 -27.84
C ARG A 471 -1.61 36.59 -28.62
N LEU A 472 -1.70 36.65 -29.94
CA LEU A 472 -0.63 36.24 -30.82
C LEU A 472 0.05 37.47 -31.40
N ALA A 473 1.37 37.52 -31.31
CA ALA A 473 2.20 38.50 -31.96
C ALA A 473 3.07 37.81 -33.03
N TYR A 474 3.00 38.33 -34.25
CA TYR A 474 3.78 37.84 -35.41
C TYR A 474 4.27 39.01 -36.26
N ALA A 475 5.31 38.78 -37.06
CA ALA A 475 5.80 39.74 -38.05
C ALA A 475 5.44 39.27 -39.46
N TYR A 476 5.08 40.18 -40.35
CA TYR A 476 4.78 39.84 -41.74
C TYR A 476 5.43 40.83 -42.74
N GLN A 477 5.63 40.36 -43.98
CA GLN A 477 5.95 41.19 -45.14
C GLN A 477 4.77 41.23 -46.10
N ALA A 478 4.38 42.44 -46.52
CA ALA A 478 3.44 42.63 -47.62
C ALA A 478 4.10 42.27 -48.96
N CYS A 479 3.29 41.94 -49.98
CA CYS A 479 3.81 41.77 -51.31
C CYS A 479 4.15 43.13 -51.94
N SER A 480 5.32 43.25 -52.59
CA SER A 480 5.67 44.45 -53.37
C SER A 480 5.29 44.31 -54.85
N ARG A 481 5.21 43.08 -55.37
CA ARG A 481 4.75 42.78 -56.74
C ARG A 481 4.18 41.38 -56.83
N THR A 482 2.94 41.29 -57.31
CA THR A 482 2.32 40.02 -57.73
C THR A 482 2.51 39.79 -59.23
N GLU A 483 2.53 38.53 -59.63
CA GLU A 483 2.43 38.11 -61.03
C GLU A 483 1.40 37.01 -61.17
N ARG A 484 0.61 37.07 -62.25
CA ARG A 484 -0.40 36.06 -62.54
C ARG A 484 0.28 34.80 -63.08
N LYS A 485 0.37 33.76 -62.25
CA LYS A 485 1.02 32.49 -62.57
C LYS A 485 0.00 31.36 -62.67
N TYR A 486 0.29 30.40 -63.55
CA TYR A 486 -0.50 29.18 -63.67
C TYR A 486 0.05 28.16 -62.67
N VAL A 487 -0.67 27.97 -61.57
CA VAL A 487 -0.24 27.18 -60.40
C VAL A 487 -1.31 26.16 -60.03
N GLN A 488 -0.95 25.19 -59.20
CA GLN A 488 -1.92 24.25 -58.66
C GLN A 488 -2.86 25.01 -57.70
N THR A 489 -4.15 25.03 -58.01
CA THR A 489 -5.21 25.68 -57.22
C THR A 489 -6.00 24.71 -56.35
N GLY A 490 -5.73 23.41 -56.47
CA GLY A 490 -6.30 22.36 -55.62
C GLY A 490 -5.96 20.96 -56.12
N THR A 491 -6.69 19.97 -55.63
CA THR A 491 -6.72 18.60 -56.14
C THR A 491 -8.17 18.21 -56.45
N ASP A 492 -8.37 17.39 -57.48
CA ASP A 492 -9.68 16.82 -57.78
C ASP A 492 -10.01 15.63 -56.85
N TRP A 493 -11.21 15.07 -56.99
CA TRP A 493 -11.66 13.91 -56.20
C TRP A 493 -10.75 12.67 -56.37
N TRP A 494 -9.96 12.61 -57.45
CA TRP A 494 -9.02 11.53 -57.76
C TRP A 494 -7.58 11.85 -57.32
N GLY A 495 -7.38 12.93 -56.57
CA GLY A 495 -6.07 13.37 -56.09
C GLY A 495 -5.18 14.01 -57.16
N ARG A 496 -5.71 14.34 -58.34
CA ARG A 496 -4.94 14.93 -59.45
C ARG A 496 -4.84 16.45 -59.28
N PRO A 497 -3.69 17.06 -59.60
CA PRO A 497 -3.51 18.50 -59.45
C PRO A 497 -4.44 19.29 -60.38
N VAL A 498 -5.28 20.14 -59.81
CA VAL A 498 -6.10 21.10 -60.56
C VAL A 498 -5.29 22.39 -60.72
N MET A 499 -5.07 22.81 -61.96
CA MET A 499 -4.25 23.98 -62.29
C MET A 499 -5.12 25.19 -62.65
N GLY A 500 -4.73 26.38 -62.19
CA GLY A 500 -5.46 27.62 -62.44
C GLY A 500 -4.59 28.86 -62.32
N TRP A 501 -5.07 29.97 -62.88
CA TRP A 501 -4.39 31.26 -62.76
C TRP A 501 -4.64 31.88 -61.39
N ARG A 502 -3.57 32.14 -60.64
CA ARG A 502 -3.57 32.92 -59.39
C ARG A 502 -2.57 34.06 -59.51
N ASP A 503 -2.86 35.16 -58.84
CA ASP A 503 -1.87 36.20 -58.61
C ASP A 503 -0.99 35.75 -57.45
N VAL A 504 0.30 35.53 -57.73
CA VAL A 504 1.28 34.99 -56.79
C VAL A 504 2.31 36.07 -56.50
N CYS A 505 2.67 36.26 -55.23
CA CYS A 505 3.72 37.21 -54.88
C CYS A 505 5.07 36.77 -55.45
N VAL A 506 5.77 37.68 -56.16
CA VAL A 506 7.09 37.41 -56.75
C VAL A 506 8.21 38.28 -56.18
N SER A 507 7.87 39.40 -55.56
CA SER A 507 8.80 40.15 -54.71
C SER A 507 8.08 40.67 -53.48
N TRP A 508 8.80 40.68 -52.36
CA TRP A 508 8.33 41.14 -51.06
C TRP A 508 8.79 42.58 -50.80
N VAL A 509 8.17 43.28 -49.86
CA VAL A 509 8.77 44.51 -49.30
C VAL A 509 10.07 44.16 -48.54
N PRO A 510 11.07 45.07 -48.43
CA PRO A 510 12.27 44.81 -47.64
C PRO A 510 11.97 44.43 -46.18
N GLU A 511 12.81 43.60 -45.55
CA GLU A 511 12.61 43.21 -44.13
C GLU A 511 12.62 44.39 -43.17
N SER A 512 13.35 45.47 -43.49
CA SER A 512 13.31 46.74 -42.76
C SER A 512 11.96 47.48 -42.79
N GLN A 513 10.99 46.98 -43.56
CA GLN A 513 9.60 47.45 -43.62
C GLN A 513 8.60 46.37 -43.16
N ALA A 514 9.07 45.30 -42.53
CA ALA A 514 8.19 44.28 -41.94
C ALA A 514 7.31 44.90 -40.84
N VAL A 515 6.08 44.40 -40.72
CA VAL A 515 5.11 44.91 -39.75
C VAL A 515 4.92 43.86 -38.66
N ARG A 516 5.17 44.24 -37.40
CA ARG A 516 4.76 43.44 -36.23
C ARG A 516 3.28 43.71 -35.95
N VAL A 517 2.50 42.64 -35.90
CA VAL A 517 1.09 42.62 -35.53
C VAL A 517 0.94 41.96 -34.17
N GLU A 518 -0.01 42.45 -33.40
CA GLU A 518 -0.61 41.71 -32.28
C GLU A 518 -2.11 41.54 -32.56
N GLU A 519 -2.68 40.36 -32.34
CA GLU A 519 -4.14 40.18 -32.34
C GLU A 519 -4.60 39.14 -31.30
N ASP A 520 -5.81 39.33 -30.77
CA ASP A 520 -6.41 38.44 -29.78
C ASP A 520 -7.10 37.27 -30.51
N ILE A 521 -6.57 36.07 -30.36
CA ILE A 521 -7.06 34.82 -30.97
C ILE A 521 -8.02 34.12 -30.00
N GLN A 522 -9.18 33.70 -30.52
CA GLN A 522 -10.09 32.77 -29.85
C GLN A 522 -10.05 31.40 -30.53
N VAL A 523 -9.87 30.34 -29.73
CA VAL A 523 -10.11 28.95 -30.13
C VAL A 523 -11.42 28.48 -29.49
N ARG A 524 -12.37 27.99 -30.28
CA ARG A 524 -13.69 27.52 -29.80
C ARG A 524 -13.77 25.99 -29.68
N ASN A 525 -14.70 25.50 -28.86
CA ASN A 525 -14.84 24.08 -28.51
C ASN A 525 -15.05 23.20 -29.76
N ASN A 526 -15.82 23.70 -30.72
CA ASN A 526 -16.08 23.04 -32.00
C ASN A 526 -14.96 23.19 -33.05
N GLU A 527 -13.89 23.92 -32.74
CA GLU A 527 -12.74 24.12 -33.63
C GLU A 527 -11.54 23.24 -33.20
N VAL A 528 -11.47 22.86 -31.92
CA VAL A 528 -10.57 21.80 -31.45
C VAL A 528 -11.10 20.43 -31.89
N PRO A 529 -10.27 19.55 -32.49
CA PRO A 529 -10.72 18.24 -32.90
C PRO A 529 -11.33 17.41 -31.76
N ASN A 530 -12.50 16.83 -31.99
CA ASN A 530 -13.01 15.74 -31.18
C ASN A 530 -12.20 14.48 -31.49
N PHE A 531 -11.08 14.33 -30.77
CA PHE A 531 -10.08 13.25 -30.86
C PHE A 531 -9.23 13.18 -32.14
N SER A 532 -7.98 13.63 -32.03
CA SER A 532 -6.90 13.21 -32.93
C SER A 532 -5.50 13.27 -32.27
N GLN A 533 -5.13 12.19 -31.57
CA GLN A 533 -3.96 11.36 -31.91
C GLN A 533 -2.51 12.00 -32.02
N CYS A 534 -1.58 11.74 -31.08
CA CYS A 534 -0.10 11.72 -31.30
C CYS A 534 0.61 10.30 -31.24
N PRO A 535 1.56 9.91 -32.13
CA PRO A 535 2.21 8.58 -32.20
C PRO A 535 3.40 8.42 -31.24
N VAL A 536 3.75 7.16 -31.00
CA VAL A 536 4.76 6.70 -30.04
C VAL A 536 6.23 6.81 -30.53
N ASP A 537 6.50 7.24 -31.77
CA ASP A 537 7.87 7.22 -32.34
C ASP A 537 8.79 8.35 -31.83
N ALA A 538 8.24 9.35 -31.12
CA ALA A 538 8.95 10.51 -30.58
C ALA A 538 9.97 10.22 -29.45
N LEU A 539 9.79 9.10 -28.74
CA LEU A 539 10.55 8.79 -27.50
C LEU A 539 11.55 7.66 -27.69
N LYS A 540 12.40 7.77 -28.72
CA LYS A 540 13.73 7.15 -28.65
C LYS A 540 14.59 7.87 -27.59
N PRO A 541 15.56 7.20 -26.96
CA PRO A 541 16.45 7.83 -26.00
C PRO A 541 17.38 8.83 -26.70
N HIS A 542 16.94 10.08 -26.80
CA HIS A 542 17.76 11.17 -27.30
C HIS A 542 18.78 11.59 -26.23
N ALA A 543 20.04 11.71 -26.64
CA ALA A 543 21.12 12.17 -25.77
C ALA A 543 20.85 13.59 -25.25
N SER A 544 21.45 13.94 -24.11
CA SER A 544 21.14 15.11 -23.28
C SER A 544 21.54 16.46 -23.89
N ARG A 545 21.00 16.83 -25.06
CA ARG A 545 21.03 18.18 -25.62
C ARG A 545 19.62 18.58 -26.05
N ASP A 546 19.14 19.62 -25.38
CA ASP A 546 18.17 20.58 -25.89
C ASP A 546 16.82 20.01 -26.36
N MET A 547 16.02 19.56 -25.38
CA MET A 547 14.57 19.38 -25.57
C MET A 547 13.90 20.75 -25.77
N THR A 548 13.71 21.17 -27.03
CA THR A 548 12.90 22.36 -27.37
C THR A 548 11.44 21.96 -27.66
N PRO A 549 10.47 22.89 -27.54
CA PRO A 549 9.06 22.63 -27.87
C PRO A 549 8.84 22.12 -29.31
N ASP A 550 9.78 22.37 -30.22
CA ASP A 550 9.74 21.93 -31.61
C ASP A 550 9.66 20.42 -31.79
N ASN A 551 10.35 19.67 -30.94
CA ASN A 551 10.41 18.20 -31.00
C ASN A 551 9.14 17.55 -30.45
N TYR A 552 8.38 18.25 -29.59
CA TYR A 552 7.13 17.75 -29.02
C TYR A 552 5.92 17.94 -29.98
N ALA A 553 6.01 18.89 -30.92
CA ALA A 553 4.90 19.27 -31.79
C ALA A 553 4.82 18.52 -33.14
N GLN A 554 5.94 17.97 -33.64
CA GLN A 554 5.99 17.32 -34.95
C GLN A 554 5.43 15.89 -34.94
N ASP A 555 5.63 15.15 -33.85
CA ASP A 555 5.17 13.77 -33.68
C ASP A 555 3.72 13.70 -33.18
N CYS A 556 2.77 14.31 -33.90
CA CYS A 556 1.36 14.37 -33.49
C CYS A 556 0.33 13.93 -34.57
N ARG A 557 0.38 12.65 -35.00
CA ARG A 557 -0.60 11.95 -35.88
C ARG A 557 -0.91 10.43 -35.60
N SER A 558 -0.98 9.87 -34.37
CA SER A 558 -1.47 8.47 -34.07
C SER A 558 -1.92 8.29 -32.59
N HIS A 559 -2.45 7.18 -32.07
CA HIS A 559 -3.56 7.23 -31.07
C HIS A 559 -3.31 7.61 -29.57
N ASP A 560 -2.19 8.21 -29.16
CA ASP A 560 -1.72 8.07 -27.78
C ASP A 560 -1.53 9.39 -26.98
N THR A 561 -1.70 9.28 -25.65
CA THR A 561 -1.28 10.29 -24.64
C THR A 561 0.11 9.93 -24.09
N ASP A 562 0.81 10.87 -23.43
CA ASP A 562 2.20 10.74 -22.92
C ASP A 562 2.48 9.57 -21.94
N ILE A 563 1.48 8.74 -21.64
CA ILE A 563 1.56 7.59 -20.71
C ILE A 563 0.93 6.32 -21.33
N GLY A 564 0.77 6.27 -22.66
CA GLY A 564 0.20 5.12 -23.38
C GLY A 564 -1.27 4.81 -23.02
N TYR A 565 -1.98 5.78 -22.42
CA TYR A 565 -3.38 5.64 -22.04
C TYR A 565 -4.29 5.93 -23.21
N HIS A 566 -5.13 4.95 -23.53
CA HIS A 566 -5.92 4.89 -24.75
C HIS A 566 -7.40 5.05 -24.40
N THR A 567 -8.05 6.04 -25.01
CA THR A 567 -9.42 6.47 -24.69
C THR A 567 -10.47 5.52 -25.29
N GLY A 568 -10.70 4.34 -24.70
CA GLY A 568 -11.63 3.36 -25.27
C GLY A 568 -12.08 2.24 -24.33
N TRP A 569 -13.35 1.85 -24.44
CA TRP A 569 -13.96 0.74 -23.70
C TRP A 569 -13.60 -0.60 -24.36
N ASP A 570 -12.38 -1.06 -24.13
CA ASP A 570 -11.93 -2.38 -24.59
C ASP A 570 -12.13 -3.39 -23.45
N THR A 571 -13.33 -3.97 -23.36
CA THR A 571 -13.75 -4.90 -22.31
C THR A 571 -13.18 -6.31 -22.52
N GLY A 572 -11.88 -6.39 -22.81
CA GLY A 572 -11.17 -7.61 -23.23
C GLY A 572 -11.01 -8.65 -22.12
N LYS A 573 -12.11 -9.34 -21.80
CA LYS A 573 -12.10 -10.63 -21.08
C LYS A 573 -11.55 -11.78 -21.94
N ASP A 574 -11.42 -11.54 -23.23
CA ASP A 574 -10.97 -12.50 -24.23
C ASP A 574 -9.46 -12.34 -24.42
N GLY A 575 -8.69 -13.37 -24.08
CA GLY A 575 -7.22 -13.35 -23.99
C GLY A 575 -6.47 -13.27 -25.33
N ASN A 576 -6.89 -12.40 -26.24
CA ASN A 576 -6.28 -12.18 -27.55
C ASN A 576 -5.51 -10.85 -27.54
N ASP A 577 -4.18 -10.92 -27.55
CA ASP A 577 -3.28 -9.78 -27.25
C ASP A 577 -3.09 -8.81 -28.43
N THR A 578 -4.19 -8.30 -28.98
CA THR A 578 -4.18 -7.19 -29.94
C THR A 578 -3.85 -5.84 -29.29
N ALA A 579 -3.89 -5.76 -27.95
CA ALA A 579 -3.51 -4.59 -27.16
C ALA A 579 -2.00 -4.31 -27.20
N ALA A 580 -1.14 -5.34 -27.16
CA ALA A 580 0.32 -5.18 -27.21
C ALA A 580 0.83 -4.46 -28.47
N ARG A 581 0.09 -4.48 -29.58
CA ARG A 581 0.47 -3.82 -30.85
C ARG A 581 0.30 -2.29 -30.85
N ARG A 582 -0.20 -1.68 -29.77
CA ARG A 582 -0.50 -0.23 -29.69
C ARG A 582 0.06 0.45 -28.44
N GLY A 583 1.23 0.05 -27.94
CA GLY A 583 1.89 0.77 -26.84
C GLY A 583 1.20 0.71 -25.46
N ARG A 584 0.13 -0.08 -25.31
CA ARG A 584 -0.67 -0.15 -24.08
C ARG A 584 0.05 -0.92 -22.97
N LEU A 585 0.04 -0.37 -21.74
CA LEU A 585 0.22 -1.15 -20.52
C LEU A 585 -0.95 -2.14 -20.38
N SER A 586 -0.73 -3.43 -20.67
CA SER A 586 -1.75 -4.46 -20.43
C SER A 586 -1.95 -4.71 -18.93
N ALA A 587 -3.11 -5.21 -18.53
CA ALA A 587 -3.36 -5.60 -17.14
C ALA A 587 -2.31 -6.60 -16.61
N SER A 588 -1.73 -7.45 -17.48
CA SER A 588 -0.64 -8.37 -17.10
C SER A 588 0.70 -7.66 -16.87
N ALA A 589 0.97 -6.52 -17.52
CA ALA A 589 2.13 -5.69 -17.25
C ALA A 589 1.93 -4.89 -15.95
N TYR A 590 0.73 -4.34 -15.74
CA TYR A 590 0.38 -3.58 -14.55
C TYR A 590 0.35 -4.45 -13.27
N ASN A 591 -0.07 -5.72 -13.39
CA ASN A 591 0.07 -6.72 -12.33
C ASN A 591 1.53 -7.09 -12.01
N ARG A 592 2.42 -7.11 -13.01
CA ARG A 592 3.87 -7.32 -12.80
C ARG A 592 4.51 -6.14 -12.08
N TYR A 593 4.19 -4.91 -12.52
CA TYR A 593 4.59 -3.67 -11.86
C TYR A 593 4.19 -3.65 -10.38
N MET A 594 2.94 -4.00 -10.08
CA MET A 594 2.46 -4.13 -8.70
C MET A 594 3.24 -5.18 -7.90
N ALA A 595 3.52 -6.36 -8.48
CA ALA A 595 4.30 -7.40 -7.78
C ALA A 595 5.74 -6.95 -7.46
N GLU A 596 6.42 -6.29 -8.40
CA GLU A 596 7.76 -5.72 -8.22
C GLU A 596 7.77 -4.59 -7.17
N LEU A 597 6.79 -3.69 -7.23
CA LEU A 597 6.60 -2.63 -6.25
C LEU A 597 6.37 -3.18 -4.83
N CYS A 598 5.49 -4.18 -4.68
CA CYS A 598 5.26 -4.86 -3.40
C CYS A 598 6.52 -5.55 -2.86
N ALA A 599 7.37 -6.10 -3.72
CA ALA A 599 8.65 -6.65 -3.31
C ALA A 599 9.56 -5.53 -2.77
N ASN A 600 9.72 -4.45 -3.54
CA ASN A 600 10.55 -3.31 -3.16
C ASN A 600 10.12 -2.70 -1.82
N VAL A 601 8.83 -2.42 -1.62
CA VAL A 601 8.26 -1.90 -0.36
C VAL A 601 8.63 -2.77 0.84
N LYS A 602 8.60 -4.09 0.67
CA LYS A 602 8.94 -5.06 1.73
C LYS A 602 10.45 -5.19 1.98
N THR A 603 11.29 -4.86 1.00
CA THR A 603 12.76 -4.96 1.11
C THR A 603 13.50 -3.64 1.28
N ASP A 604 12.80 -2.49 1.30
CA ASP A 604 13.34 -1.12 1.40
C ASP A 604 14.08 -0.79 2.72
N GLY A 605 14.26 -1.76 3.62
CA GLY A 605 14.88 -1.55 4.94
C GLY A 605 14.06 -0.71 5.93
N ASN A 606 13.03 0.00 5.47
CA ASN A 606 12.18 0.87 6.29
C ASN A 606 11.17 0.12 7.20
N GLY A 607 11.11 -1.21 7.18
CA GLY A 607 10.27 -1.99 8.09
C GLY A 607 8.75 -1.81 7.91
N ILE A 608 8.32 -1.38 6.73
CA ILE A 608 6.92 -1.07 6.40
C ILE A 608 6.09 -2.37 6.40
N ARG A 609 4.96 -2.36 7.12
CA ARG A 609 3.98 -3.45 7.09
C ARG A 609 2.82 -3.07 6.16
N VAL A 610 2.55 -3.92 5.18
CA VAL A 610 1.48 -3.71 4.18
C VAL A 610 0.30 -4.59 4.56
N TYR A 611 -0.78 -3.97 5.00
CA TYR A 611 -2.12 -4.55 5.01
C TYR A 611 -2.76 -4.36 3.64
N THR A 612 -3.50 -5.36 3.19
CA THR A 612 -4.20 -5.36 1.91
C THR A 612 -5.63 -5.81 2.08
N VAL A 613 -6.56 -5.14 1.41
CA VAL A 613 -8.00 -5.43 1.46
C VAL A 613 -8.54 -5.49 0.03
N THR A 614 -9.15 -6.61 -0.35
CA THR A 614 -10.03 -6.69 -1.53
C THR A 614 -11.48 -6.48 -1.10
N LEU A 615 -12.25 -5.75 -1.90
CA LEU A 615 -13.63 -5.38 -1.59
C LEU A 615 -14.59 -5.80 -2.71
N GLY A 616 -15.67 -6.48 -2.35
CA GLY A 616 -16.71 -6.92 -3.29
C GLY A 616 -16.41 -8.26 -3.96
N LYS A 617 -17.48 -8.90 -4.44
CA LYS A 617 -17.48 -10.22 -5.07
C LYS A 617 -16.94 -10.26 -6.52
N ASP A 618 -16.77 -9.10 -7.14
CA ASP A 618 -16.50 -8.97 -8.58
C ASP A 618 -14.99 -8.85 -8.88
N VAL A 619 -14.14 -8.85 -7.84
CA VAL A 619 -12.67 -8.82 -7.94
C VAL A 619 -12.16 -10.14 -8.53
N GLY A 620 -11.31 -10.07 -9.55
CA GLY A 620 -10.73 -11.25 -10.17
C GLY A 620 -9.77 -11.99 -9.24
N GLN A 621 -9.73 -13.33 -9.35
CA GLN A 621 -8.82 -14.18 -8.56
C GLN A 621 -7.34 -13.79 -8.73
N ALA A 622 -6.98 -13.20 -9.88
CA ALA A 622 -5.64 -12.68 -10.13
C ALA A 622 -5.30 -11.48 -9.22
N ALA A 623 -6.22 -10.51 -9.06
CA ALA A 623 -6.05 -9.38 -8.15
C ALA A 623 -6.10 -9.81 -6.67
N ILE A 624 -6.98 -10.74 -6.30
CA ILE A 624 -7.02 -11.35 -4.96
C ILE A 624 -5.66 -11.98 -4.61
N ASN A 625 -5.09 -12.78 -5.52
CA ASN A 625 -3.78 -13.40 -5.31
C ASN A 625 -2.65 -12.35 -5.26
N LEU A 626 -2.72 -11.30 -6.09
CA LEU A 626 -1.74 -10.23 -6.12
C LEU A 626 -1.74 -9.41 -4.82
N MET A 627 -2.91 -9.03 -4.31
CA MET A 627 -3.07 -8.33 -3.03
C MET A 627 -2.58 -9.20 -1.86
N ARG A 628 -2.99 -10.48 -1.82
CA ARG A 628 -2.53 -11.46 -0.82
C ARG A 628 -1.01 -11.63 -0.82
N ASN A 629 -0.38 -11.66 -1.99
CA ASN A 629 1.08 -11.75 -2.13
C ASN A 629 1.79 -10.42 -1.84
N CYS A 630 1.09 -9.29 -1.95
CA CYS A 630 1.63 -7.98 -1.59
C CYS A 630 1.70 -7.80 -0.06
N ALA A 631 0.70 -8.31 0.66
CA ALA A 631 0.62 -8.29 2.13
C ALA A 631 1.92 -8.72 2.82
N SER A 632 2.16 -8.20 4.04
CA SER A 632 3.30 -8.58 4.87
C SER A 632 3.19 -9.96 5.54
N GLY A 633 2.08 -10.68 5.35
CA GLY A 633 1.87 -12.05 5.83
C GLY A 633 0.39 -12.44 5.87
N PRO A 634 0.05 -13.68 6.31
CA PRO A 634 -1.32 -14.17 6.30
C PRO A 634 -2.32 -13.33 7.11
N GLY A 635 -1.88 -12.75 8.24
CA GLY A 635 -2.70 -11.85 9.07
C GLY A 635 -2.78 -10.40 8.56
N TYR A 636 -2.27 -10.11 7.36
CA TYR A 636 -2.25 -8.77 6.75
C TYR A 636 -3.10 -8.70 5.46
N PHE A 637 -3.77 -9.77 5.07
CA PHE A 637 -4.66 -9.80 3.90
C PHE A 637 -6.10 -10.08 4.33
N PHE A 638 -7.04 -9.26 3.83
CA PHE A 638 -8.47 -9.40 4.08
C PHE A 638 -9.25 -9.41 2.77
N ASP A 639 -10.23 -10.31 2.65
CA ASP A 639 -11.05 -10.49 1.45
C ASP A 639 -12.52 -10.21 1.76
N ALA A 640 -12.91 -8.94 1.70
CA ALA A 640 -14.24 -8.46 2.05
C ALA A 640 -15.20 -8.59 0.86
N SER A 641 -15.58 -9.83 0.53
CA SER A 641 -16.48 -10.12 -0.60
C SER A 641 -17.86 -9.45 -0.48
N ASN A 642 -18.30 -9.10 0.74
CA ASN A 642 -19.48 -8.32 1.04
C ASN A 642 -19.07 -6.94 1.58
N VAL A 643 -19.65 -5.88 1.03
CA VAL A 643 -19.36 -4.48 1.42
C VAL A 643 -19.59 -4.20 2.91
N ASN A 644 -20.54 -4.91 3.53
CA ASN A 644 -20.90 -4.71 4.94
C ASN A 644 -19.86 -5.27 5.93
N ASP A 645 -18.92 -6.09 5.47
CA ASP A 645 -17.87 -6.68 6.31
C ASP A 645 -16.68 -5.71 6.51
N LEU A 646 -16.58 -4.69 5.63
CA LEU A 646 -15.48 -3.73 5.60
C LEU A 646 -15.24 -2.95 6.92
N PRO A 647 -16.27 -2.52 7.68
CA PRO A 647 -16.08 -1.89 8.99
C PRO A 647 -15.42 -2.83 10.02
N GLU A 648 -15.71 -4.15 9.96
CA GLU A 648 -15.08 -5.14 10.84
C GLU A 648 -13.62 -5.34 10.47
N VAL A 649 -13.29 -5.43 9.18
CA VAL A 649 -11.91 -5.48 8.69
C VAL A 649 -11.10 -4.28 9.18
N PHE A 650 -11.63 -3.06 9.05
CA PHE A 650 -10.94 -1.85 9.51
C PHE A 650 -10.84 -1.78 11.04
N ALA A 651 -11.81 -2.33 11.78
CA ALA A 651 -11.72 -2.46 13.23
C ALA A 651 -10.65 -3.48 13.66
N THR A 652 -10.52 -4.61 12.96
CA THR A 652 -9.45 -5.60 13.20
C THR A 652 -8.07 -5.00 12.93
N ILE A 653 -7.90 -4.27 11.83
CA ILE A 653 -6.66 -3.53 11.54
C ILE A 653 -6.39 -2.49 12.64
N ALA A 654 -7.38 -1.69 13.03
CA ALA A 654 -7.20 -0.70 14.09
C ALA A 654 -6.73 -1.33 15.41
N GLY A 655 -7.34 -2.45 15.82
CA GLY A 655 -6.96 -3.21 17.01
C GLY A 655 -5.52 -3.69 16.95
N SER A 656 -5.08 -4.30 15.84
CA SER A 656 -3.71 -4.79 15.66
C SER A 656 -2.64 -3.69 15.63
N LEU A 657 -3.04 -2.42 15.40
CA LEU A 657 -2.18 -1.24 15.50
C LEU A 657 -2.10 -0.66 16.93
N THR A 658 -2.99 -1.07 17.84
CA THR A 658 -3.08 -0.56 19.22
C THR A 658 -2.71 -1.57 20.32
N GLU A 659 -2.58 -2.87 20.00
CA GLU A 659 -2.42 -3.95 21.01
C GLU A 659 -0.97 -4.46 21.26
N LEU A 660 -0.84 -5.20 22.37
CA LEU A 660 0.36 -5.85 22.92
C LEU A 660 1.09 -6.81 21.95
N ARG A 661 2.33 -7.18 22.33
CA ARG A 661 3.01 -8.36 21.76
C ARG A 661 3.53 -9.31 22.84
N LEU A 662 3.51 -10.60 22.53
CA LEU A 662 4.27 -11.61 23.28
C LEU A 662 5.75 -11.56 22.86
N THR A 663 6.63 -12.00 23.75
CA THR A 663 8.04 -12.27 23.44
C THR A 663 8.48 -13.51 24.21
N ASP A 664 8.97 -14.51 23.51
CA ASP A 664 9.57 -15.71 24.09
C ASP A 664 10.79 -15.37 24.99
#